data_AF-E1QER3-F1
#
_entry.id   AF-E1QER3-F1
#
_cell.length_a   1.000
_cell.length_b   1.000
_cell.length_c   1.000
_cell.angle_alpha   90.00
_cell.angle_beta   90.00
_cell.angle_gamma   90.00
#
_symmetry.space_group_name_H-M   'P 1'
#
loop_
_entity.id
_entity.type
_entity.pdbx_description
1 polymer ?
#
loop_
_entity_poly.entity_id
_entity_poly.type
_entity_poly.pdbx_seq_one_letter_code
_entity_poly.pdbx_strand_id
1 'polypeptide(L)'
;MSVPSDIRILLVEDSSIMRKMELAILRELGFVNVSEADDGRAAVEKLVTEEPVELIISDWNMPNFDGYELLKWVRADARRKNTPFIMATAQGEKKQVSLAREAGVSALVAKPFNADELRAKIEQCFGQAEAADEGSKARQPQFTDDGRLKLKIAHIQITDHLILGVLKHQIETGLARPKHFVLETVCLPGWNPVQQKLENGELDGALVLAPIGMDLFGYGVPIKLCLLAHKNGSIFVRRKSREYRKDRPADYFRDTAFYIPHRLSVHHMISHMYLSQLGLAPGTPGESVSDVRFEVVPPIKMPELLAQSELCSGFMVAEPLGTKAIASGAAELHFLSGEVWEHHPCCVVTLRDEVIAAHEAAVQEFISLLVKAGQFVKTEPGAAADIAVNFLDPGKTLGLKKAVLQNVLTEPSGITTTDLFPVIDDLRRMQDYMVHKMGVGAAVDLDAFVETRFAEVACQGLPRELSSHAPGEDLDLVAKVEAARAAAGQSSKAMLTSEGKYLSFALGGEDWAMAVLKTREIVGMQPVTKVARMPEYIRGVINLRGRVIPLVDLRLKLGMDQRAYDERTCVIVVEVMGRKGVVQTGVVVDSVTEVLNIRQDQIMEAPNFGAQLDTRHIQGLVQVGGRVKILLNIDRLLSDQDMNMLEAV
;
A
#
# COMPACT_ATOMS: atom_id res chain seq x y z
N MET A 1 23.69 -30.08 -5.24
CA MET A 1 24.99 -29.59 -5.77
C MET A 1 24.78 -28.14 -6.17
N SER A 2 25.71 -27.24 -5.86
CA SER A 2 25.65 -25.85 -6.30
C SER A 2 25.88 -25.76 -7.81
N VAL A 3 25.06 -24.99 -8.52
CA VAL A 3 25.23 -24.74 -9.96
C VAL A 3 26.58 -24.03 -10.20
N PRO A 4 27.38 -24.41 -11.21
CA PRO A 4 28.64 -23.74 -11.52
C PRO A 4 28.44 -22.24 -11.81
N SER A 5 29.34 -21.41 -11.30
CA SER A 5 29.26 -19.94 -11.42
C SER A 5 29.61 -19.40 -12.81
N ASP A 6 30.20 -20.24 -13.65
CA ASP A 6 30.73 -19.91 -14.98
C ASP A 6 29.77 -20.23 -16.15
N ILE A 7 28.57 -20.74 -15.84
CA ILE A 7 27.54 -21.01 -16.86
C ILE A 7 27.19 -19.75 -17.66
N ARG A 8 26.90 -19.93 -18.96
CA ARG A 8 26.42 -18.84 -19.83
C ARG A 8 24.93 -18.60 -19.65
N ILE A 9 24.58 -17.44 -19.08
CA ILE A 9 23.19 -17.02 -18.86
C ILE A 9 22.82 -15.97 -19.91
N LEU A 10 21.65 -16.11 -20.54
CA LEU A 10 21.01 -15.03 -21.31
C LEU A 10 19.88 -14.43 -20.47
N LEU A 11 20.03 -13.17 -20.09
CA LEU A 11 19.00 -12.38 -19.42
C LEU A 11 18.25 -11.52 -20.44
N VAL A 12 16.93 -11.69 -20.54
CA VAL A 12 16.06 -10.98 -21.47
C VAL A 12 15.05 -10.14 -20.69
N GLU A 13 15.14 -8.81 -20.75
CA GLU A 13 14.33 -7.88 -19.95
C GLU A 13 14.31 -6.51 -20.63
N ASP A 14 13.13 -5.93 -20.88
CA ASP A 14 12.97 -4.68 -21.62
C ASP A 14 13.21 -3.44 -20.74
N SER A 15 12.85 -3.51 -19.46
CA SER A 15 13.09 -2.44 -18.50
C SER A 15 14.56 -2.36 -18.11
N SER A 16 15.23 -1.31 -18.59
CA SER A 16 16.65 -1.05 -18.27
C SER A 16 16.97 -0.95 -16.77
N ILE A 17 15.98 -0.59 -15.93
CA ILE A 17 16.13 -0.54 -14.47
C ILE A 17 16.04 -1.95 -13.89
N MET A 18 15.02 -2.72 -14.27
CA MET A 18 14.84 -4.10 -13.81
C MET A 18 16.02 -4.97 -14.24
N ARG A 19 16.47 -4.85 -15.49
CA ARG A 19 17.62 -5.59 -16.00
C ARG A 19 18.87 -5.31 -15.17
N LYS A 20 19.12 -4.05 -14.78
CA LYS A 20 20.24 -3.70 -13.89
C LYS A 20 20.11 -4.33 -12.50
N MET A 21 18.91 -4.38 -11.95
CA MET A 21 18.65 -5.02 -10.65
C MET A 21 18.87 -6.53 -10.73
N GLU A 22 18.35 -7.18 -11.76
CA GLU A 22 18.50 -8.62 -11.99
C GLU A 22 19.95 -9.01 -12.24
N LEU A 23 20.70 -8.19 -12.98
CA LEU A 23 22.16 -8.34 -13.13
C LEU A 23 22.89 -8.20 -11.80
N ALA A 24 22.48 -7.25 -10.94
CA ALA A 24 23.06 -7.11 -9.62
C ALA A 24 22.81 -8.36 -8.76
N ILE A 25 21.61 -8.93 -8.82
CA ILE A 25 21.25 -10.17 -8.16
C ILE A 25 22.09 -11.34 -8.70
N LEU A 26 22.18 -11.51 -10.02
CA LEU A 26 22.98 -12.59 -10.63
C LEU A 26 24.47 -12.49 -10.23
N ARG A 27 25.01 -11.28 -10.14
CA ARG A 27 26.38 -11.02 -9.65
C ARG A 27 26.53 -11.35 -8.17
N GLU A 28 25.57 -10.99 -7.33
CA GLU A 28 25.53 -11.36 -5.91
C GLU A 28 25.52 -12.89 -5.74
N LEU A 29 24.81 -13.60 -6.62
CA LEU A 29 24.78 -15.06 -6.66
C LEU A 29 26.07 -15.71 -7.18
N GLY A 30 26.99 -14.91 -7.75
CA GLY A 30 28.29 -15.35 -8.25
C GLY A 30 28.35 -15.64 -9.75
N PHE A 31 27.29 -15.41 -10.51
CA PHE A 31 27.29 -15.62 -11.96
C PHE A 31 28.00 -14.47 -12.68
N VAL A 32 29.01 -14.81 -13.48
CA VAL A 32 29.89 -13.83 -14.15
C VAL A 32 29.68 -13.75 -15.66
N ASN A 33 29.03 -14.74 -16.27
CA ASN A 33 28.89 -14.87 -17.71
C ASN A 33 27.44 -14.66 -18.16
N VAL A 34 27.01 -13.40 -18.14
CA VAL A 34 25.63 -13.01 -18.46
C VAL A 34 25.59 -12.14 -19.72
N SER A 35 24.94 -12.65 -20.77
CA SER A 35 24.55 -11.87 -21.96
C SER A 35 23.18 -11.22 -21.71
N GLU A 36 23.00 -9.99 -22.19
CA GLU A 36 21.74 -9.23 -22.06
C GLU A 36 21.00 -9.15 -23.40
N ALA A 37 19.67 -9.15 -23.36
CA ALA A 37 18.78 -8.78 -24.46
C ALA A 37 17.60 -7.94 -23.93
N ASP A 38 17.09 -7.02 -24.74
CA ASP A 38 16.01 -6.10 -24.38
C ASP A 38 14.63 -6.54 -24.90
N ASP A 39 14.58 -7.45 -25.86
CA ASP A 39 13.36 -8.15 -26.26
C ASP A 39 13.67 -9.57 -26.73
N GLY A 40 12.63 -10.34 -27.03
CA GLY A 40 12.81 -11.70 -27.49
C GLY A 40 13.41 -11.81 -28.90
N ARG A 41 13.39 -10.77 -29.75
CA ARG A 41 14.05 -10.79 -31.07
C ARG A 41 15.57 -10.66 -30.91
N ALA A 42 16.00 -9.73 -30.06
CA ALA A 42 17.41 -9.59 -29.68
C ALA A 42 17.93 -10.89 -29.02
N ALA A 43 17.10 -11.53 -28.19
CA ALA A 43 17.42 -12.84 -27.62
C ALA A 43 17.61 -13.92 -28.69
N VAL A 44 16.72 -13.99 -29.69
CA VAL A 44 16.83 -14.93 -30.82
C VAL A 44 18.12 -14.73 -31.60
N GLU A 45 18.48 -13.47 -31.91
CA GLU A 45 19.71 -13.15 -32.63
C GLU A 45 20.95 -13.66 -31.87
N LYS A 46 20.99 -13.42 -30.55
CA LYS A 46 22.07 -13.89 -29.67
C LYS A 46 22.13 -15.41 -29.60
N LEU A 47 21.00 -16.09 -29.42
CA LEU A 47 20.92 -17.55 -29.40
C LEU A 47 21.40 -18.20 -30.71
N VAL A 48 21.30 -17.48 -31.84
CA VAL A 48 21.76 -17.93 -33.15
C VAL A 48 23.23 -17.66 -33.41
N THR A 49 23.76 -16.55 -32.91
CA THR A 49 25.09 -16.04 -33.27
C THR A 49 26.17 -16.26 -32.21
N GLU A 50 25.78 -16.42 -30.95
CA GLU A 50 26.71 -16.56 -29.82
C GLU A 50 26.96 -18.04 -29.44
N GLU A 51 27.92 -18.24 -28.53
CA GLU A 51 28.23 -19.53 -27.89
C GLU A 51 27.00 -20.12 -27.17
N PRO A 52 26.93 -21.46 -26.97
CA PRO A 52 25.74 -22.12 -26.42
C PRO A 52 25.36 -21.58 -25.03
N VAL A 53 24.20 -20.93 -24.95
CA VAL A 53 23.58 -20.49 -23.68
C VAL A 53 23.10 -21.70 -22.89
N GLU A 54 23.44 -21.74 -21.61
CA GLU A 54 23.13 -22.83 -20.68
C GLU A 54 21.90 -22.53 -19.81
N LEU A 55 21.53 -21.27 -19.66
CA LEU A 55 20.32 -20.83 -18.97
C LEU A 55 19.76 -19.58 -19.63
N ILE A 56 18.45 -19.56 -19.87
CA ILE A 56 17.72 -18.36 -20.28
C ILE A 56 16.87 -17.90 -19.11
N ILE A 57 16.98 -16.63 -18.73
CA ILE A 57 16.08 -15.95 -17.80
C ILE A 57 15.39 -14.86 -18.61
N SER A 58 14.09 -14.97 -18.82
CA SER A 58 13.33 -14.02 -19.65
C SER A 58 12.21 -13.40 -18.85
N ASP A 59 12.01 -12.09 -19.00
CA ASP A 59 10.73 -11.49 -18.68
C ASP A 59 9.63 -12.09 -19.56
N TRP A 60 8.42 -12.17 -18.99
CA TRP A 60 7.23 -12.53 -19.74
C TRP A 60 6.81 -11.39 -20.67
N ASN A 61 6.76 -10.16 -20.15
CA ASN A 61 6.05 -9.04 -20.77
C ASN A 61 7.01 -8.08 -21.46
N MET A 62 7.49 -8.49 -22.62
CA MET A 62 8.36 -7.64 -23.44
C MET A 62 7.62 -7.14 -24.69
N PRO A 63 7.90 -5.92 -25.17
CA PRO A 63 7.33 -5.42 -26.41
C PRO A 63 7.78 -6.26 -27.62
N ASN A 64 6.95 -6.29 -28.66
CA ASN A 64 7.18 -6.91 -29.97
C ASN A 64 7.29 -8.45 -30.02
N PHE A 65 8.11 -9.06 -29.16
CA PHE A 65 8.31 -10.50 -29.09
C PHE A 65 8.50 -10.90 -27.63
N ASP A 66 7.42 -11.40 -27.05
CA ASP A 66 7.32 -11.59 -25.61
C ASP A 66 8.08 -12.85 -25.12
N GLY A 67 8.17 -13.04 -23.81
CA GLY A 67 8.88 -14.19 -23.24
C GLY A 67 8.24 -15.52 -23.59
N TYR A 68 6.92 -15.57 -23.74
CA TYR A 68 6.17 -16.78 -24.09
C TYR A 68 6.41 -17.18 -25.55
N GLU A 69 6.45 -16.21 -26.47
CA GLU A 69 6.85 -16.40 -27.86
C GLU A 69 8.31 -16.87 -27.96
N LEU A 70 9.21 -16.27 -27.18
CA LEU A 70 10.60 -16.70 -27.08
C LEU A 70 10.72 -18.14 -26.58
N LEU A 71 9.98 -18.52 -25.53
CA LEU A 71 9.97 -19.88 -25.00
C LEU A 71 9.53 -20.89 -26.06
N LYS A 72 8.40 -20.64 -26.74
CA LYS A 72 7.92 -21.51 -27.84
C LYS A 72 8.96 -21.65 -28.94
N TRP A 73 9.63 -20.55 -29.30
CA TRP A 73 10.69 -20.56 -30.30
C TRP A 73 11.90 -21.40 -29.85
N VAL A 74 12.35 -21.25 -28.60
CA VAL A 74 13.45 -22.03 -28.02
C VAL A 74 13.12 -23.52 -28.02
N ARG A 75 11.88 -23.89 -27.68
CA ARG A 75 11.42 -25.29 -27.64
C ARG A 75 11.23 -25.91 -29.01
N ALA A 76 10.95 -25.10 -30.04
CA ALA A 76 10.87 -25.56 -31.42
C ALA A 76 12.25 -25.86 -32.05
N ASP A 77 13.35 -25.31 -31.51
CA ASP A 77 14.70 -25.55 -32.05
C ASP A 77 15.36 -26.79 -31.41
N ALA A 78 15.70 -27.79 -32.24
CA ALA A 78 16.32 -29.04 -31.81
C ALA A 78 17.63 -28.86 -31.01
N ARG A 79 18.36 -27.75 -31.22
CA ARG A 79 19.62 -27.45 -30.51
C ARG A 79 19.41 -26.85 -29.12
N ARG A 80 18.25 -26.24 -28.87
CA ARG A 80 17.97 -25.42 -27.66
C ARG A 80 16.73 -25.88 -26.90
N LYS A 81 15.99 -26.86 -27.42
CA LYS A 81 14.77 -27.37 -26.79
C LYS A 81 14.93 -27.84 -25.34
N ASN A 82 16.14 -28.23 -24.96
CA ASN A 82 16.47 -28.68 -23.60
C ASN A 82 17.16 -27.60 -22.76
N THR A 83 17.45 -26.42 -23.30
CA THR A 83 18.08 -25.33 -22.55
C THR A 83 17.15 -24.91 -21.41
N PRO A 84 17.62 -24.94 -20.14
CA PRO A 84 16.91 -24.37 -19.01
C PRO A 84 16.34 -22.99 -19.31
N PHE A 85 15.05 -22.82 -19.08
CA PHE A 85 14.33 -21.57 -19.30
C PHE A 85 13.59 -21.18 -18.03
N ILE A 86 14.04 -20.12 -17.37
CA ILE A 86 13.35 -19.49 -16.25
C ILE A 86 12.54 -18.34 -16.80
N MET A 87 11.23 -18.40 -16.58
CA MET A 87 10.33 -17.33 -16.92
C MET A 87 10.13 -16.44 -15.70
N ALA A 88 10.56 -15.19 -15.80
CA ALA A 88 10.26 -14.17 -14.82
C ALA A 88 8.93 -13.52 -15.18
N THR A 89 7.94 -13.62 -14.30
CA THR A 89 6.61 -13.03 -14.52
C THR A 89 6.31 -12.02 -13.44
N ALA A 90 5.75 -10.88 -13.82
CA ALA A 90 5.18 -9.91 -12.88
C ALA A 90 3.91 -10.41 -12.17
N GLN A 91 3.43 -11.63 -12.48
CA GLN A 91 2.03 -12.00 -12.26
C GLN A 91 1.89 -13.46 -11.82
N GLY A 92 1.29 -13.66 -10.64
CA GLY A 92 0.91 -14.97 -10.11
C GLY A 92 -0.32 -15.60 -10.79
N GLU A 93 -0.75 -15.11 -11.95
CA GLU A 93 -1.95 -15.65 -12.63
C GLU A 93 -1.71 -17.08 -13.10
N LYS A 94 -2.59 -17.99 -12.68
CA LYS A 94 -2.47 -19.41 -13.04
C LYS A 94 -2.56 -19.67 -14.52
N LYS A 95 -3.26 -18.81 -15.27
CA LYS A 95 -3.34 -18.85 -16.73
C LYS A 95 -1.96 -18.78 -17.38
N GLN A 96 -1.15 -17.80 -16.97
CA GLN A 96 0.20 -17.63 -17.49
C GLN A 96 1.11 -18.78 -17.05
N VAL A 97 0.99 -19.21 -15.80
CA VAL A 97 1.72 -20.39 -15.29
C VAL A 97 1.42 -21.64 -16.10
N SER A 98 0.13 -21.92 -16.40
CA SER A 98 -0.28 -23.07 -17.22
C SER A 98 0.28 -22.98 -18.64
N LEU A 99 0.12 -21.82 -19.30
CA LEU A 99 0.67 -21.60 -20.64
C LEU A 99 2.19 -21.81 -20.67
N ALA A 100 2.93 -21.29 -19.68
CA ALA A 100 4.37 -21.48 -19.57
C ALA A 100 4.75 -22.96 -19.43
N ARG A 101 4.03 -23.69 -18.56
CA ARG A 101 4.25 -25.12 -18.29
C ARG A 101 3.95 -25.97 -19.53
N GLU A 102 2.84 -25.71 -20.21
CA GLU A 102 2.47 -26.38 -21.47
C GLU A 102 3.50 -26.11 -22.57
N ALA A 103 4.06 -24.90 -22.62
CA ALA A 103 5.16 -24.55 -23.51
C ALA A 103 6.52 -25.07 -23.04
N GLY A 104 6.61 -25.83 -21.94
CA GLY A 104 7.84 -26.49 -21.48
C GLY A 104 8.84 -25.59 -20.75
N VAL A 105 8.39 -24.56 -20.03
CA VAL A 105 9.24 -23.75 -19.16
C VAL A 105 9.94 -24.63 -18.09
N SER A 106 11.18 -24.30 -17.72
CA SER A 106 11.92 -25.07 -16.71
C SER A 106 11.58 -24.62 -15.28
N ALA A 107 11.43 -23.32 -15.06
CA ALA A 107 10.92 -22.78 -13.80
C ALA A 107 10.27 -21.40 -14.00
N LEU A 108 9.46 -20.97 -13.03
CA LEU A 108 8.88 -19.63 -12.98
C LEU A 108 9.37 -18.89 -11.73
N VAL A 109 9.66 -17.60 -11.88
CA VAL A 109 10.02 -16.70 -10.77
C VAL A 109 9.13 -15.47 -10.82
N ALA A 110 8.58 -15.07 -9.67
CA ALA A 110 7.69 -13.92 -9.58
C ALA A 110 8.49 -12.62 -9.37
N LYS A 111 8.21 -11.57 -10.15
CA LYS A 111 8.84 -10.25 -10.03
C LYS A 111 8.08 -9.35 -9.04
N PRO A 112 8.78 -8.49 -8.27
CA PRO A 112 10.24 -8.49 -8.08
C PRO A 112 10.68 -9.69 -7.23
N PHE A 113 11.84 -10.27 -7.54
CA PHE A 113 12.44 -11.36 -6.77
C PHE A 113 13.76 -10.95 -6.13
N ASN A 114 14.15 -11.64 -5.06
CA ASN A 114 15.45 -11.49 -4.42
C ASN A 114 16.45 -12.58 -4.85
N ALA A 115 17.68 -12.50 -4.33
CA ALA A 115 18.75 -13.45 -4.61
C ALA A 115 18.40 -14.90 -4.23
N ASP A 116 17.79 -15.12 -3.07
CA ASP A 116 17.44 -16.47 -2.61
C ASP A 116 16.34 -17.11 -3.48
N GLU A 117 15.33 -16.33 -3.86
CA GLU A 117 14.26 -16.78 -4.74
C GLU A 117 14.78 -17.16 -6.12
N LEU A 118 15.64 -16.32 -6.71
CA LEU A 118 16.25 -16.62 -8.01
C LEU A 118 17.19 -17.83 -7.92
N ARG A 119 18.01 -17.91 -6.86
CA ARG A 119 18.90 -19.06 -6.61
C ARG A 119 18.13 -20.37 -6.60
N ALA A 120 17.03 -20.43 -5.86
CA ALA A 120 16.21 -21.63 -5.76
C ALA A 120 15.67 -22.08 -7.13
N LYS A 121 15.29 -21.13 -8.01
CA LYS A 121 14.80 -21.43 -9.37
C LYS A 121 15.90 -21.86 -10.32
N ILE A 122 17.10 -21.30 -10.18
CA ILE A 122 18.28 -21.77 -10.92
C ILE A 122 18.63 -23.20 -10.49
N GLU A 123 18.74 -23.46 -9.19
CA GLU A 123 19.03 -24.80 -8.68
C GLU A 123 17.97 -25.83 -9.10
N GLN A 124 16.68 -25.46 -9.11
CA GLN A 124 15.59 -26.28 -9.63
C GLN A 124 15.81 -26.70 -11.09
N CYS A 125 16.38 -25.84 -11.93
CA CYS A 125 16.61 -26.15 -13.34
C CYS A 125 17.77 -27.12 -13.60
N PHE A 126 18.76 -27.18 -12.71
CA PHE A 126 20.00 -27.95 -12.89
C PHE A 126 20.10 -29.20 -12.00
N GLY A 127 19.24 -29.33 -10.99
CA GLY A 127 19.12 -30.55 -10.19
C GLY A 127 18.14 -31.57 -10.80
N GLN A 128 18.41 -32.87 -10.62
CA GLN A 128 17.33 -33.86 -10.57
C GLN A 128 16.56 -33.70 -9.25
N ALA A 129 15.95 -32.55 -9.02
CA ALA A 129 14.64 -32.63 -8.42
C ALA A 129 13.78 -33.10 -9.60
N GLU A 130 13.12 -34.26 -9.46
CA GLU A 130 11.96 -34.54 -10.29
C GLU A 130 11.22 -33.21 -10.47
N ALA A 131 10.89 -32.83 -11.71
CA ALA A 131 9.82 -31.89 -11.92
C ALA A 131 8.68 -32.47 -11.12
N ALA A 132 8.51 -31.97 -9.89
CA ALA A 132 7.50 -32.46 -9.02
C ALA A 132 6.26 -32.24 -9.84
N ASP A 133 5.60 -33.33 -10.14
CA ASP A 133 4.20 -33.34 -10.50
C ASP A 133 3.50 -32.66 -9.31
N GLU A 134 3.56 -31.31 -9.29
CA GLU A 134 2.91 -30.42 -8.35
C GLU A 134 1.49 -30.23 -8.85
N GLY A 135 0.78 -31.35 -9.04
CA GLY A 135 -0.61 -31.35 -8.64
C GLY A 135 -0.64 -30.99 -7.16
N SER A 136 -1.55 -30.09 -6.77
CA SER A 136 -1.81 -29.73 -5.38
C SER A 136 -1.73 -30.98 -4.51
N LYS A 137 -0.61 -31.17 -3.79
CA LYS A 137 -0.48 -32.32 -2.89
C LYS A 137 -1.45 -32.05 -1.74
N ALA A 138 -2.53 -32.81 -1.71
CA ALA A 138 -3.43 -32.86 -0.56
C ALA A 138 -2.59 -33.28 0.65
N ARG A 139 -2.44 -32.37 1.62
CA ARG A 139 -1.68 -32.64 2.84
C ARG A 139 -2.66 -33.17 3.87
N GLN A 140 -2.32 -34.26 4.54
CA GLN A 140 -3.20 -34.75 5.61
C GLN A 140 -3.32 -33.69 6.72
N PRO A 141 -4.56 -33.31 7.10
CA PRO A 141 -4.79 -32.39 8.20
C PRO A 141 -4.11 -32.88 9.47
N GLN A 142 -3.54 -31.94 10.23
CA GLN A 142 -2.77 -32.28 11.42
C GLN A 142 -3.60 -32.10 12.68
N PHE A 143 -3.39 -32.98 13.65
CA PHE A 143 -4.07 -32.93 14.94
C PHE A 143 -3.05 -32.82 16.09
N THR A 144 -3.49 -32.26 17.20
CA THR A 144 -2.83 -32.37 18.51
C THR A 144 -3.14 -33.72 19.15
N ASP A 145 -2.38 -34.10 20.17
CA ASP A 145 -2.57 -35.37 20.89
C ASP A 145 -3.95 -35.46 21.57
N ASP A 146 -4.56 -34.30 21.89
CA ASP A 146 -5.92 -34.20 22.45
C ASP A 146 -7.02 -34.16 21.37
N GLY A 147 -6.69 -34.41 20.11
CA GLY A 147 -7.64 -34.55 19.00
C GLY A 147 -8.11 -33.24 18.36
N ARG A 148 -7.55 -32.09 18.74
CA ARG A 148 -7.89 -30.80 18.11
C ARG A 148 -7.16 -30.63 16.78
N LEU A 149 -7.85 -30.05 15.81
CA LEU A 149 -7.28 -29.71 14.51
C LEU A 149 -6.23 -28.60 14.65
N LYS A 150 -5.04 -28.79 14.10
CA LYS A 150 -4.03 -27.73 13.96
C LYS A 150 -4.36 -26.93 12.70
N LEU A 151 -4.83 -25.70 12.87
CA LEU A 151 -5.12 -24.79 11.78
C LEU A 151 -3.96 -23.82 11.57
N LYS A 152 -3.29 -23.94 10.42
CA LYS A 152 -2.24 -23.04 9.97
C LYS A 152 -2.78 -22.07 8.93
N ILE A 153 -3.05 -20.84 9.36
CA ILE A 153 -3.74 -19.82 8.56
C ILE A 153 -2.77 -18.69 8.18
N ALA A 154 -2.61 -18.43 6.89
CA ALA A 154 -1.79 -17.31 6.43
C ALA A 154 -2.54 -15.97 6.44
N HIS A 155 -1.78 -14.90 6.63
CA HIS A 155 -2.23 -13.52 6.49
C HIS A 155 -1.06 -12.64 6.05
N ILE A 156 -1.37 -11.43 5.57
CA ILE A 156 -0.41 -10.34 5.40
C ILE A 156 -0.70 -9.17 6.36
N GLN A 157 0.11 -8.11 6.27
CA GLN A 157 0.21 -6.99 7.22
C GLN A 157 -0.76 -5.84 6.86
N ILE A 158 -2.06 -6.14 6.85
CA ILE A 158 -3.15 -5.21 6.49
C ILE A 158 -4.34 -5.35 7.45
N THR A 159 -5.14 -4.30 7.62
CA THR A 159 -6.31 -4.30 8.53
C THR A 159 -7.41 -5.25 8.10
N ASP A 160 -7.47 -5.58 6.82
CA ASP A 160 -8.38 -6.58 6.23
C ASP A 160 -8.29 -7.94 6.93
N HIS A 161 -7.16 -8.23 7.57
CA HIS A 161 -6.90 -9.49 8.26
C HIS A 161 -6.98 -9.38 9.79
N LEU A 162 -7.38 -8.21 10.32
CA LEU A 162 -7.35 -7.94 11.75
C LEU A 162 -8.25 -8.88 12.56
N ILE A 163 -9.35 -9.39 11.96
CA ILE A 163 -10.22 -10.35 12.66
C ILE A 163 -9.47 -11.63 13.07
N LEU A 164 -8.48 -12.08 12.28
CA LEU A 164 -7.61 -13.19 12.64
C LEU A 164 -6.67 -12.82 13.79
N GLY A 165 -6.15 -11.59 13.78
CA GLY A 165 -5.30 -11.06 14.85
C GLY A 165 -6.00 -10.92 16.18
N VAL A 166 -7.24 -10.43 16.15
CA VAL A 166 -8.11 -10.36 17.33
C VAL A 166 -8.42 -11.76 17.86
N LEU A 167 -8.79 -12.70 16.98
CA LEU A 167 -9.02 -14.08 17.39
C LEU A 167 -7.76 -14.69 18.03
N LYS A 168 -6.60 -14.56 17.38
CA LYS A 168 -5.32 -15.03 17.92
C LYS A 168 -5.06 -14.44 19.31
N HIS A 169 -5.19 -13.13 19.46
CA HIS A 169 -4.98 -12.45 20.73
C HIS A 169 -5.95 -12.95 21.81
N GLN A 170 -7.22 -13.14 21.48
CA GLN A 170 -8.22 -13.67 22.42
C GLN A 170 -7.88 -15.10 22.86
N ILE A 171 -7.34 -15.93 21.96
CA ILE A 171 -6.88 -17.29 22.31
C ILE A 171 -5.67 -17.23 23.23
N GLU A 172 -4.65 -16.45 22.89
CA GLU A 172 -3.40 -16.33 23.66
C GLU A 172 -3.61 -15.75 25.06
N THR A 173 -4.56 -14.82 25.20
CA THR A 173 -4.94 -14.22 26.49
C THR A 173 -5.98 -15.03 27.26
N GLY A 174 -6.50 -16.12 26.67
CA GLY A 174 -7.50 -17.01 27.28
C GLY A 174 -8.93 -16.45 27.32
N LEU A 175 -9.20 -15.34 26.63
CA LEU A 175 -10.54 -14.79 26.38
C LEU A 175 -11.37 -15.68 25.45
N ALA A 176 -10.73 -16.40 24.54
CA ALA A 176 -11.31 -17.46 23.73
C ALA A 176 -10.58 -18.77 24.00
N ARG A 177 -11.32 -19.89 24.07
CA ARG A 177 -10.75 -21.23 24.31
C ARG A 177 -11.37 -22.22 23.33
N PRO A 178 -10.84 -22.30 22.09
CA PRO A 178 -11.36 -23.21 21.09
C PRO A 178 -11.26 -24.66 21.56
N LYS A 179 -12.36 -25.39 21.40
CA LYS A 179 -12.47 -26.80 21.81
C LYS A 179 -11.99 -27.76 20.74
N HIS A 180 -12.08 -27.37 19.47
CA HIS A 180 -11.88 -28.26 18.34
C HIS A 180 -10.63 -27.95 17.52
N PHE A 181 -9.98 -26.80 17.74
CA PHE A 181 -8.76 -26.45 17.03
C PHE A 181 -7.69 -25.78 17.91
N VAL A 182 -6.47 -25.75 17.40
CA VAL A 182 -5.40 -24.84 17.80
C VAL A 182 -5.01 -24.00 16.58
N LEU A 183 -4.65 -22.73 16.81
CA LEU A 183 -4.40 -21.76 15.74
C LEU A 183 -2.91 -21.42 15.65
N GLU A 184 -2.33 -21.62 14.47
CA GLU A 184 -1.05 -21.08 14.05
C GLU A 184 -1.30 -20.04 12.94
N THR A 185 -0.77 -18.83 13.11
CA THR A 185 -0.87 -17.78 12.08
C THR A 185 0.48 -17.58 11.38
N VAL A 186 0.46 -17.49 10.06
CA VAL A 186 1.67 -17.27 9.24
C VAL A 186 1.61 -15.89 8.59
N CYS A 187 2.43 -14.95 9.07
CA CYS A 187 2.53 -13.62 8.48
C CYS A 187 3.46 -13.64 7.26
N LEU A 188 2.93 -13.35 6.07
CA LEU A 188 3.66 -13.36 4.80
C LEU A 188 3.85 -11.92 4.26
N PRO A 189 4.89 -11.66 3.46
CA PRO A 189 5.24 -10.30 3.03
C PRO A 189 4.35 -9.76 1.90
N GLY A 190 3.57 -10.61 1.22
CA GLY A 190 2.71 -10.24 0.11
C GLY A 190 1.87 -11.41 -0.39
N TRP A 191 1.19 -11.22 -1.51
CA TRP A 191 0.20 -12.17 -2.02
C TRP A 191 0.81 -13.40 -2.72
N ASN A 192 1.90 -13.24 -3.47
CA ASN A 192 2.52 -14.36 -4.19
C ASN A 192 2.98 -15.50 -3.24
N PRO A 193 3.64 -15.22 -2.09
CA PRO A 193 3.93 -16.27 -1.12
C PRO A 193 2.70 -16.93 -0.48
N VAL A 194 1.60 -16.18 -0.29
CA VAL A 194 0.33 -16.75 0.20
C VAL A 194 -0.21 -17.75 -0.81
N GLN A 195 -0.25 -17.35 -2.08
CA GLN A 195 -0.73 -18.18 -3.19
C GLN A 195 0.09 -19.46 -3.32
N GLN A 196 1.41 -19.34 -3.36
CA GLN A 196 2.33 -20.48 -3.48
C GLN A 196 2.14 -21.48 -2.33
N LYS A 197 2.05 -21.00 -1.09
CA LYS A 197 1.92 -21.88 0.09
C LYS A 197 0.54 -22.56 0.17
N LEU A 198 -0.52 -21.91 -0.30
CA LEU A 198 -1.86 -22.55 -0.42
C LEU A 198 -1.86 -23.64 -1.50
N GLU A 199 -1.25 -23.36 -2.65
CA GLU A 199 -1.12 -24.30 -3.75
C GLU A 199 -0.33 -25.55 -3.35
N ASN A 200 0.79 -25.35 -2.66
CA ASN A 200 1.66 -26.42 -2.18
C ASN A 200 1.09 -27.25 -1.01
N GLY A 201 -0.06 -26.86 -0.46
CA GLY A 201 -0.63 -27.49 0.73
C GLY A 201 0.18 -27.26 2.01
N GLU A 202 0.98 -26.20 2.06
CA GLU A 202 1.73 -25.82 3.25
C GLU A 202 0.85 -25.15 4.31
N LEU A 203 -0.31 -24.65 3.92
CA LEU A 203 -1.30 -23.93 4.73
C LEU A 203 -2.64 -24.67 4.71
N ASP A 204 -3.34 -24.67 5.85
CA ASP A 204 -4.71 -25.20 5.96
C ASP A 204 -5.75 -24.19 5.43
N GLY A 205 -5.36 -22.92 5.38
CA GLY A 205 -6.15 -21.83 4.83
C GLY A 205 -5.44 -20.49 4.86
N ALA A 206 -6.10 -19.46 4.36
CA ALA A 206 -5.59 -18.10 4.39
C ALA A 206 -6.71 -17.06 4.36
N LEU A 207 -6.39 -15.87 4.89
CA LEU A 207 -7.08 -14.66 4.49
C LEU A 207 -6.38 -14.13 3.23
N VAL A 208 -7.11 -14.13 2.12
CA VAL A 208 -6.57 -13.89 0.78
C VAL A 208 -7.53 -13.05 -0.07
N LEU A 209 -7.01 -12.32 -1.06
CA LEU A 209 -7.84 -11.60 -2.02
C LEU A 209 -8.82 -12.56 -2.73
N ALA A 210 -10.09 -12.19 -2.83
CA ALA A 210 -11.13 -12.99 -3.48
C ALA A 210 -10.74 -13.43 -4.90
N PRO A 211 -10.21 -12.57 -5.79
CA PRO A 211 -9.77 -13.00 -7.12
C PRO A 211 -8.62 -14.02 -7.10
N ILE A 212 -7.70 -13.96 -6.12
CA ILE A 212 -6.66 -14.98 -5.99
C ILE A 212 -7.27 -16.30 -5.54
N GLY A 213 -8.19 -16.28 -4.58
CA GLY A 213 -8.91 -17.49 -4.15
C GLY A 213 -9.67 -18.14 -5.31
N MET A 214 -10.34 -17.33 -6.13
CA MET A 214 -11.02 -17.78 -7.35
C MET A 214 -10.03 -18.37 -8.36
N ASP A 215 -8.93 -17.69 -8.67
CA ASP A 215 -7.92 -18.19 -9.61
C ASP A 215 -7.29 -19.50 -9.12
N LEU A 216 -6.94 -19.61 -7.84
CA LEU A 216 -6.44 -20.87 -7.26
C LEU A 216 -7.45 -22.01 -7.42
N PHE A 217 -8.72 -21.77 -7.09
CA PHE A 217 -9.80 -22.76 -7.23
C PHE A 217 -10.02 -23.17 -8.69
N GLY A 218 -10.07 -22.21 -9.61
CA GLY A 218 -10.27 -22.44 -11.04
C GLY A 218 -9.19 -23.33 -11.68
N TYR A 219 -7.99 -23.34 -11.08
CA TYR A 219 -6.87 -24.19 -11.50
C TYR A 219 -6.65 -25.41 -10.62
N GLY A 220 -7.68 -25.84 -9.89
CA GLY A 220 -7.72 -27.13 -9.22
C GLY A 220 -7.03 -27.18 -7.85
N VAL A 221 -6.73 -26.04 -7.24
CA VAL A 221 -6.34 -26.04 -5.81
C VAL A 221 -7.60 -26.31 -4.98
N PRO A 222 -7.59 -27.33 -4.09
CA PRO A 222 -8.76 -27.79 -3.36
C PRO A 222 -9.05 -26.86 -2.18
N ILE A 223 -9.64 -25.69 -2.46
CA ILE A 223 -10.00 -24.68 -1.46
C ILE A 223 -11.44 -24.22 -1.63
N LYS A 224 -12.07 -23.81 -0.52
CA LYS A 224 -13.38 -23.15 -0.49
C LYS A 224 -13.29 -21.80 0.20
N LEU A 225 -14.07 -20.85 -0.30
CA LEU A 225 -14.37 -19.60 0.40
C LEU A 225 -15.43 -19.89 1.47
N CYS A 226 -15.09 -19.72 2.75
CA CYS A 226 -15.98 -20.02 3.88
C CYS A 226 -16.59 -18.78 4.55
N LEU A 227 -15.94 -17.62 4.43
CA LEU A 227 -16.37 -16.36 5.05
C LEU A 227 -15.70 -15.18 4.32
N LEU A 228 -16.30 -13.98 4.31
CA LEU A 228 -15.55 -12.77 3.99
C LEU A 228 -14.64 -12.41 5.17
N ALA A 229 -13.46 -11.85 4.90
CA ALA A 229 -12.61 -11.33 5.98
C ALA A 229 -13.04 -9.93 6.42
N HIS A 230 -13.60 -9.15 5.49
CA HIS A 230 -14.11 -7.80 5.69
C HIS A 230 -14.88 -7.35 4.43
N LYS A 231 -15.49 -6.17 4.52
CA LYS A 231 -15.93 -5.35 3.38
C LYS A 231 -15.22 -3.99 3.41
N ASN A 232 -15.16 -3.29 2.26
CA ASN A 232 -14.46 -2.00 2.11
C ASN A 232 -12.98 -2.06 2.59
N GLY A 233 -12.39 -0.96 3.04
CA GLY A 233 -11.08 -0.95 3.71
C GLY A 233 -9.87 -0.67 2.82
N SER A 234 -10.07 -0.41 1.53
CA SER A 234 -9.00 0.00 0.63
C SER A 234 -8.96 1.51 0.45
N ILE A 235 -7.76 2.04 0.20
CA ILE A 235 -7.50 3.46 0.04
C ILE A 235 -6.75 3.71 -1.28
N PHE A 236 -7.22 4.68 -2.05
CA PHE A 236 -6.53 5.23 -3.21
C PHE A 236 -5.84 6.52 -2.77
N VAL A 237 -4.51 6.53 -2.87
CA VAL A 237 -3.69 7.72 -2.57
C VAL A 237 -2.95 8.20 -3.80
N ARG A 238 -2.69 9.50 -3.81
CA ARG A 238 -1.91 10.17 -4.83
C ARG A 238 -0.62 10.75 -4.23
N ARG A 239 0.45 10.83 -5.02
CA ARG A 239 1.74 11.41 -4.56
C ARG A 239 1.56 12.88 -4.22
N LYS A 240 2.01 13.28 -3.02
CA LYS A 240 1.82 14.65 -2.54
C LYS A 240 2.60 15.70 -3.33
N SER A 241 3.81 15.36 -3.75
CA SER A 241 4.73 16.29 -4.43
C SER A 241 4.39 16.60 -5.88
N ARG A 242 3.39 15.93 -6.47
CA ARG A 242 2.90 16.22 -7.83
C ARG A 242 1.66 17.09 -7.73
N GLU A 243 1.60 18.13 -8.55
CA GLU A 243 0.45 19.05 -8.60
C GLU A 243 -0.78 18.36 -9.20
N TYR A 244 -1.89 18.36 -8.45
CA TYR A 244 -3.18 17.84 -8.92
C TYR A 244 -4.13 18.99 -9.27
N ARG A 245 -4.61 18.99 -10.51
CA ARG A 245 -5.51 20.02 -11.04
C ARG A 245 -6.91 19.46 -11.24
N LYS A 246 -7.89 20.06 -10.54
CA LYS A 246 -9.29 19.61 -10.55
C LYS A 246 -9.96 19.76 -11.92
N ASP A 247 -9.56 20.75 -12.71
CA ASP A 247 -10.08 20.99 -14.06
C ASP A 247 -9.59 19.97 -15.10
N ARG A 248 -8.56 19.18 -14.78
CA ARG A 248 -7.88 18.25 -15.68
C ARG A 248 -7.30 17.04 -14.91
N PRO A 249 -8.14 16.26 -14.22
CA PRO A 249 -7.69 15.18 -13.33
C PRO A 249 -6.88 14.10 -14.07
N ALA A 250 -7.17 13.85 -15.35
CA ALA A 250 -6.46 12.86 -16.17
C ALA A 250 -4.96 13.17 -16.33
N ASP A 251 -4.59 14.46 -16.45
CA ASP A 251 -3.20 14.91 -16.62
C ASP A 251 -2.31 14.50 -15.42
N TYR A 252 -2.92 14.29 -14.26
CA TYR A 252 -2.21 13.84 -13.06
C TYR A 252 -1.78 12.38 -13.14
N PHE A 253 -2.50 11.51 -13.86
CA PHE A 253 -2.19 10.08 -13.91
C PHE A 253 -1.51 9.67 -15.20
N ARG A 254 -1.66 10.48 -16.26
CA ARG A 254 -1.04 10.23 -17.56
C ARG A 254 0.48 10.08 -17.49
N ASP A 255 0.98 9.14 -18.29
CA ASP A 255 2.38 8.74 -18.49
C ASP A 255 3.12 8.31 -17.22
N THR A 256 2.40 7.79 -16.23
CA THR A 256 3.00 7.39 -14.94
C THR A 256 2.69 5.98 -14.51
N ALA A 257 3.53 5.49 -13.61
CA ALA A 257 3.26 4.26 -12.87
C ALA A 257 2.20 4.49 -11.79
N PHE A 258 1.42 3.45 -11.49
CA PHE A 258 0.49 3.43 -10.37
C PHE A 258 0.56 2.06 -9.68
N TYR A 259 0.82 2.03 -8.38
CA TYR A 259 1.06 0.75 -7.70
C TYR A 259 -0.23 0.06 -7.29
N ILE A 260 -0.27 -1.25 -7.53
CA ILE A 260 -1.34 -2.16 -7.12
C ILE A 260 -0.73 -3.36 -6.40
N PRO A 261 -1.43 -3.99 -5.45
CA PRO A 261 -0.84 -5.02 -4.61
C PRO A 261 -0.73 -6.36 -5.33
N HIS A 262 -1.61 -6.59 -6.29
CA HIS A 262 -1.64 -7.75 -7.16
C HIS A 262 -2.60 -7.48 -8.33
N ARG A 263 -2.42 -8.16 -9.47
CA ARG A 263 -3.33 -8.04 -10.61
C ARG A 263 -4.69 -8.66 -10.37
N LEU A 264 -4.69 -9.85 -9.75
CA LEU A 264 -5.89 -10.50 -9.23
C LEU A 264 -6.31 -9.80 -7.94
N SER A 265 -6.77 -8.55 -8.02
CA SER A 265 -7.23 -7.81 -6.84
C SER A 265 -8.33 -6.80 -7.16
N VAL A 266 -9.20 -6.56 -6.18
CA VAL A 266 -10.21 -5.49 -6.25
C VAL A 266 -9.57 -4.10 -6.35
N HIS A 267 -8.35 -3.93 -5.83
CA HIS A 267 -7.57 -2.70 -5.93
C HIS A 267 -7.22 -2.37 -7.38
N HIS A 268 -6.77 -3.37 -8.13
CA HIS A 268 -6.50 -3.25 -9.56
C HIS A 268 -7.80 -2.93 -10.31
N MET A 269 -8.87 -3.66 -9.99
CA MET A 269 -10.17 -3.45 -10.62
C MET A 269 -10.71 -2.03 -10.41
N ILE A 270 -10.85 -1.57 -9.16
CA ILE A 270 -11.35 -0.22 -8.85
C ILE A 270 -10.45 0.87 -9.43
N SER A 271 -9.13 0.69 -9.39
CA SER A 271 -8.19 1.64 -10.01
C SER A 271 -8.36 1.71 -11.52
N HIS A 272 -8.49 0.55 -12.19
CA HIS A 272 -8.75 0.47 -13.62
C HIS A 272 -10.06 1.19 -13.96
N MET A 273 -11.14 0.89 -13.24
CA MET A 273 -12.45 1.55 -13.43
C MET A 273 -12.37 3.07 -13.34
N TYR A 274 -11.78 3.58 -12.26
CA TYR A 274 -11.67 5.02 -12.03
C TYR A 274 -10.83 5.70 -13.11
N LEU A 275 -9.66 5.15 -13.43
CA LEU A 275 -8.75 5.74 -14.42
C LEU A 275 -9.33 5.66 -15.84
N SER A 276 -10.02 4.59 -16.20
CA SER A 276 -10.73 4.48 -17.49
C SER A 276 -11.82 5.55 -17.63
N GLN A 277 -12.57 5.83 -16.56
CA GLN A 277 -13.59 6.89 -16.59
C GLN A 277 -13.01 8.31 -16.65
N LEU A 278 -11.74 8.50 -16.27
CA LEU A 278 -10.99 9.74 -16.56
C LEU A 278 -10.59 9.88 -18.04
N GLY A 279 -10.91 8.90 -18.89
CA GLY A 279 -10.51 8.88 -20.29
C GLY A 279 -9.06 8.46 -20.52
N LEU A 280 -8.46 7.75 -19.55
CA LEU A 280 -7.13 7.16 -19.67
C LEU A 280 -7.24 5.71 -20.14
N ALA A 281 -6.18 5.20 -20.76
CA ALA A 281 -6.00 3.77 -21.01
C ALA A 281 -5.06 3.18 -19.94
N PRO A 282 -5.56 2.81 -18.74
CA PRO A 282 -4.74 2.12 -17.76
C PRO A 282 -4.45 0.70 -18.23
N GLY A 283 -3.22 0.25 -18.05
CA GLY A 283 -2.80 -1.06 -18.50
C GLY A 283 -1.61 -1.55 -17.70
N THR A 284 -1.10 -2.69 -18.10
CA THR A 284 -0.02 -3.37 -17.40
C THR A 284 1.19 -3.58 -18.32
N PRO A 285 2.41 -3.78 -17.79
CA PRO A 285 3.58 -4.03 -18.62
C PRO A 285 3.31 -5.16 -19.61
N GLY A 286 3.62 -4.94 -20.90
CA GLY A 286 3.35 -5.87 -22.01
C GLY A 286 2.16 -5.50 -22.91
N GLU A 287 1.27 -4.59 -22.50
CA GLU A 287 0.19 -4.08 -23.34
C GLU A 287 0.67 -2.92 -24.24
N SER A 288 0.24 -2.90 -25.51
CA SER A 288 0.87 -2.13 -26.58
C SER A 288 0.69 -0.60 -26.51
N VAL A 289 -0.21 -0.08 -25.67
CA VAL A 289 -0.34 1.35 -25.33
C VAL A 289 -1.02 1.47 -23.95
N SER A 290 -0.35 2.03 -22.93
CA SER A 290 -1.00 2.43 -21.67
C SER A 290 -0.59 3.84 -21.24
N ASP A 291 -1.60 4.68 -20.99
CA ASP A 291 -1.42 6.04 -20.45
C ASP A 291 -1.13 6.00 -18.94
N VAL A 292 -1.46 4.89 -18.26
CA VAL A 292 -1.12 4.64 -16.86
C VAL A 292 -0.64 3.21 -16.73
N ARG A 293 0.58 3.01 -16.21
CA ARG A 293 1.17 1.68 -16.04
C ARG A 293 0.93 1.15 -14.64
N PHE A 294 0.13 0.11 -14.50
CA PHE A 294 0.00 -0.59 -13.23
C PHE A 294 1.25 -1.44 -12.94
N GLU A 295 1.89 -1.16 -11.81
CA GLU A 295 3.02 -1.96 -11.33
C GLU A 295 2.63 -2.72 -10.07
N VAL A 296 2.91 -4.03 -10.07
CA VAL A 296 2.62 -4.90 -8.93
C VAL A 296 3.71 -4.71 -7.88
N VAL A 297 3.31 -4.25 -6.70
CA VAL A 297 4.22 -3.98 -5.59
C VAL A 297 3.68 -4.65 -4.32
N PRO A 298 4.50 -5.39 -3.56
CA PRO A 298 4.09 -5.90 -2.26
C PRO A 298 3.55 -4.77 -1.37
N PRO A 299 2.36 -4.91 -0.75
CA PRO A 299 1.70 -3.81 -0.02
C PRO A 299 2.65 -3.03 0.90
N ILE A 300 3.42 -3.75 1.72
CA ILE A 300 4.34 -3.18 2.71
C ILE A 300 5.45 -2.29 2.12
N LYS A 301 5.75 -2.42 0.83
CA LYS A 301 6.76 -1.64 0.11
C LYS A 301 6.20 -0.42 -0.58
N MET A 302 4.89 -0.34 -0.81
CA MET A 302 4.29 0.78 -1.55
C MET A 302 4.54 2.16 -0.94
N PRO A 303 4.43 2.37 0.40
CA PRO A 303 4.68 3.70 0.97
C PRO A 303 6.12 4.17 0.77
N GLU A 304 7.08 3.25 0.94
CA GLU A 304 8.50 3.53 0.78
C GLU A 304 8.84 3.84 -0.69
N LEU A 305 8.37 3.00 -1.62
CA LEU A 305 8.64 3.18 -3.05
C LEU A 305 7.97 4.44 -3.63
N LEU A 306 6.75 4.78 -3.17
CA LEU A 306 6.09 6.03 -3.59
C LEU A 306 6.90 7.27 -3.17
N ALA A 307 7.51 7.24 -1.98
CA ALA A 307 8.35 8.32 -1.50
C ALA A 307 9.62 8.49 -2.36
N GLN A 308 10.17 7.38 -2.87
CA GLN A 308 11.43 7.34 -3.63
C GLN A 308 11.25 7.54 -5.14
N SER A 309 10.08 7.23 -5.70
CA SER A 309 9.82 7.31 -7.15
C SER A 309 9.12 8.60 -7.55
N GLU A 310 9.72 9.36 -8.47
CA GLU A 310 9.07 10.51 -9.11
C GLU A 310 8.13 10.11 -10.26
N LEU A 311 8.27 8.89 -10.76
CA LEU A 311 7.51 8.37 -11.90
C LEU A 311 6.20 7.70 -11.50
N CYS A 312 5.92 7.60 -10.20
CA CYS A 312 4.69 7.02 -9.66
C CYS A 312 3.70 8.13 -9.26
N SER A 313 2.46 8.06 -9.76
CA SER A 313 1.40 9.02 -9.42
C SER A 313 0.67 8.66 -8.12
N GLY A 314 0.75 7.42 -7.65
CA GLY A 314 0.02 6.97 -6.47
C GLY A 314 -0.09 5.46 -6.39
N PHE A 315 -0.92 5.00 -5.45
CA PHE A 315 -1.23 3.58 -5.32
C PHE A 315 -2.60 3.36 -4.72
N MET A 316 -3.14 2.16 -4.94
CA MET A 316 -4.33 1.68 -4.25
C MET A 316 -4.00 0.39 -3.48
N VAL A 317 -4.33 0.36 -2.19
CA VAL A 317 -4.00 -0.77 -1.31
C VAL A 317 -4.95 -0.84 -0.12
N ALA A 318 -4.98 -1.97 0.57
CA ALA A 318 -5.63 -2.10 1.87
C ALA A 318 -4.94 -1.24 2.93
N GLU A 319 -5.73 -0.71 3.87
CA GLU A 319 -5.21 -0.01 5.04
C GLU A 319 -4.37 -0.95 5.95
N PRO A 320 -3.45 -0.43 6.78
CA PRO A 320 -3.19 0.98 7.11
C PRO A 320 -2.14 1.66 6.22
N LEU A 321 -1.78 1.06 5.09
CA LEU A 321 -0.56 1.44 4.37
C LEU A 321 -0.70 2.79 3.64
N GLY A 322 -1.88 3.09 3.10
CA GLY A 322 -2.15 4.41 2.52
C GLY A 322 -2.19 5.50 3.59
N THR A 323 -2.88 5.25 4.71
CA THR A 323 -2.89 6.18 5.85
C THR A 323 -1.49 6.42 6.41
N LYS A 324 -0.64 5.39 6.47
CA LYS A 324 0.78 5.52 6.83
C LYS A 324 1.54 6.42 5.86
N ALA A 325 1.35 6.26 4.54
CA ALA A 325 2.00 7.10 3.53
C ALA A 325 1.55 8.57 3.62
N ILE A 326 0.29 8.81 3.98
CA ILE A 326 -0.23 10.16 4.27
C ILE A 326 0.44 10.73 5.52
N ALA A 327 0.50 9.96 6.61
CA ALA A 327 1.12 10.38 7.86
C ALA A 327 2.62 10.70 7.71
N SER A 328 3.33 10.01 6.79
CA SER A 328 4.73 10.32 6.46
C SER A 328 4.91 11.50 5.49
N GLY A 329 3.81 12.09 5.00
CA GLY A 329 3.82 13.21 4.07
C GLY A 329 4.15 12.85 2.61
N ALA A 330 4.23 11.55 2.28
CA ALA A 330 4.54 11.10 0.91
C ALA A 330 3.30 11.12 0.00
N ALA A 331 2.12 10.95 0.59
CA ALA A 331 0.86 10.79 -0.14
C ALA A 331 -0.24 11.72 0.37
N GLU A 332 -1.28 11.88 -0.44
CA GLU A 332 -2.55 12.52 -0.09
C GLU A 332 -3.69 11.57 -0.45
N LEU A 333 -4.75 11.56 0.37
CA LEU A 333 -5.96 10.80 0.09
C LEU A 333 -6.58 11.30 -1.23
N HIS A 334 -6.94 10.36 -2.10
CA HIS A 334 -7.75 10.63 -3.27
C HIS A 334 -9.19 10.19 -3.04
N PHE A 335 -9.40 8.93 -2.65
CA PHE A 335 -10.70 8.39 -2.20
C PHE A 335 -10.52 7.07 -1.42
N LEU A 336 -11.56 6.66 -0.72
CA LEU A 336 -11.71 5.33 -0.12
C LEU A 336 -12.58 4.45 -1.01
N SER A 337 -12.27 3.15 -1.05
CA SER A 337 -12.98 2.24 -1.93
C SER A 337 -14.48 2.15 -1.63
N GLY A 338 -14.88 2.31 -0.37
CA GLY A 338 -16.28 2.35 0.05
C GLY A 338 -17.07 3.55 -0.49
N GLU A 339 -16.40 4.64 -0.88
CA GLU A 339 -17.04 5.81 -1.50
C GLU A 339 -17.41 5.54 -2.98
N VAL A 340 -16.75 4.56 -3.59
CA VAL A 340 -16.90 4.19 -5.00
C VAL A 340 -17.85 3.00 -5.14
N TRP A 341 -17.55 1.92 -4.40
CA TRP A 341 -18.34 0.70 -4.31
C TRP A 341 -18.57 0.35 -2.85
N GLU A 342 -19.72 0.74 -2.31
CA GLU A 342 -20.04 0.56 -0.90
C GLU A 342 -20.28 -0.93 -0.58
N HIS A 343 -19.68 -1.39 0.51
CA HIS A 343 -19.73 -2.77 1.02
C HIS A 343 -19.16 -3.81 0.05
N HIS A 344 -18.20 -3.43 -0.79
CA HIS A 344 -17.57 -4.36 -1.72
C HIS A 344 -16.76 -5.45 -1.00
N PRO A 345 -16.72 -6.69 -1.52
CA PRO A 345 -15.81 -7.71 -1.02
C PRO A 345 -14.36 -7.41 -1.45
N CYS A 346 -13.39 -7.89 -0.67
CA CYS A 346 -11.96 -7.77 -0.98
C CYS A 346 -11.21 -9.04 -0.55
N CYS A 347 -10.87 -9.19 0.74
CA CYS A 347 -10.27 -10.40 1.28
C CYS A 347 -11.32 -11.37 1.80
N VAL A 348 -11.03 -12.67 1.68
CA VAL A 348 -11.89 -13.78 2.05
C VAL A 348 -11.11 -14.80 2.88
N VAL A 349 -11.83 -15.56 3.70
CA VAL A 349 -11.29 -16.70 4.45
C VAL A 349 -11.45 -17.94 3.59
N THR A 350 -10.34 -18.50 3.14
CA THR A 350 -10.29 -19.77 2.41
C THR A 350 -9.75 -20.88 3.29
N LEU A 351 -10.31 -22.07 3.16
CA LEU A 351 -9.85 -23.30 3.81
C LEU A 351 -9.74 -24.42 2.77
N ARG A 352 -8.80 -25.35 2.96
CA ARG A 352 -8.67 -26.51 2.05
C ARG A 352 -9.81 -27.51 2.23
N ASP A 353 -10.18 -28.19 1.14
CA ASP A 353 -11.25 -29.20 1.14
C ASP A 353 -10.97 -30.31 2.16
N GLU A 354 -9.73 -30.82 2.21
CA GLU A 354 -9.35 -31.88 3.13
C GLU A 354 -9.46 -31.45 4.61
N VAL A 355 -9.24 -30.16 4.90
CA VAL A 355 -9.36 -29.58 6.25
C VAL A 355 -10.83 -29.49 6.66
N ILE A 356 -11.69 -29.03 5.74
CA ILE A 356 -13.14 -28.98 5.94
C ILE A 356 -13.69 -30.37 6.18
N ALA A 357 -13.33 -31.34 5.33
CA ALA A 357 -13.82 -32.70 5.42
C ALA A 357 -13.33 -33.45 6.68
N ALA A 358 -12.11 -33.16 7.14
CA ALA A 358 -11.54 -33.87 8.29
C ALA A 358 -12.15 -33.46 9.63
N HIS A 359 -12.59 -32.21 9.81
CA HIS A 359 -13.17 -31.77 11.08
C HIS A 359 -14.13 -30.57 10.94
N GLU A 360 -15.33 -30.79 10.39
CA GLU A 360 -16.35 -29.73 10.19
C GLU A 360 -16.66 -28.91 11.46
N ALA A 361 -16.71 -29.54 12.65
CA ALA A 361 -16.96 -28.82 13.90
C ALA A 361 -15.84 -27.83 14.28
N ALA A 362 -14.59 -28.09 13.87
CA ALA A 362 -13.47 -27.18 14.09
C ALA A 362 -13.58 -25.98 13.14
N VAL A 363 -13.96 -26.24 11.89
CA VAL A 363 -14.22 -25.19 10.90
C VAL A 363 -15.38 -24.30 11.35
N GLN A 364 -16.50 -24.89 11.78
CA GLN A 364 -17.63 -24.12 12.30
C GLN A 364 -17.22 -23.26 13.51
N GLU A 365 -16.49 -23.82 14.47
CA GLU A 365 -16.02 -23.07 15.64
C GLU A 365 -15.08 -21.92 15.23
N PHE A 366 -14.15 -22.17 14.30
CA PHE A 366 -13.22 -21.17 13.78
C PHE A 366 -13.96 -20.02 13.10
N ILE A 367 -14.88 -20.31 12.18
CA ILE A 367 -15.69 -19.29 11.47
C ILE A 367 -16.55 -18.49 12.46
N SER A 368 -17.21 -19.14 13.42
CA SER A 368 -18.00 -18.45 14.45
C SER A 368 -17.15 -17.55 15.35
N LEU A 369 -15.92 -17.95 15.68
CA LEU A 369 -15.01 -17.12 16.48
C LEU A 369 -14.46 -15.94 15.67
N LEU A 370 -14.20 -16.10 14.36
CA LEU A 370 -13.84 -14.98 13.48
C LEU A 370 -14.95 -13.94 13.38
N VAL A 371 -16.22 -14.35 13.25
CA VAL A 371 -17.35 -13.42 13.25
C VAL A 371 -17.43 -12.63 14.56
N LYS A 372 -17.24 -13.28 15.71
CA LYS A 372 -17.17 -12.60 17.02
C LYS A 372 -15.99 -11.62 17.11
N ALA A 373 -14.83 -12.00 16.56
CA ALA A 373 -13.67 -11.11 16.47
C ALA A 373 -13.98 -9.88 15.60
N GLY A 374 -14.72 -10.05 14.50
CA GLY A 374 -15.20 -8.97 13.65
C GLY A 374 -16.12 -7.98 14.38
N GLN A 375 -17.04 -8.48 15.22
CA GLN A 375 -17.86 -7.64 16.09
C GLN A 375 -17.02 -6.86 17.10
N PHE A 376 -16.02 -7.51 17.71
CA PHE A 376 -15.10 -6.86 18.65
C PHE A 376 -14.36 -5.67 18.02
N VAL A 377 -13.90 -5.79 16.77
CA VAL A 377 -13.23 -4.68 16.06
C VAL A 377 -14.14 -3.44 15.97
N LYS A 378 -15.45 -3.64 15.75
CA LYS A 378 -16.42 -2.54 15.67
C LYS A 378 -16.73 -1.93 17.04
N THR A 379 -16.90 -2.75 18.07
CA THR A 379 -17.31 -2.28 19.40
C THR A 379 -16.16 -1.68 20.20
N GLU A 380 -14.93 -2.18 19.98
CA GLU A 380 -13.73 -1.82 20.75
C GLU A 380 -12.57 -1.39 19.82
N PRO A 381 -12.75 -0.37 18.95
CA PRO A 381 -11.76 -0.03 17.92
C PRO A 381 -10.40 0.40 18.50
N GLY A 382 -10.39 0.99 19.71
CA GLY A 382 -9.15 1.36 20.40
C GLY A 382 -8.33 0.14 20.85
N ALA A 383 -8.98 -0.88 21.39
CA ALA A 383 -8.32 -2.13 21.79
C ALA A 383 -7.94 -2.97 20.57
N ALA A 384 -8.78 -2.99 19.53
CA ALA A 384 -8.46 -3.62 18.26
C ALA A 384 -7.23 -2.98 17.60
N ALA A 385 -7.08 -1.65 17.68
CA ALA A 385 -5.89 -0.95 17.20
C ALA A 385 -4.62 -1.35 17.97
N ASP A 386 -4.69 -1.56 19.30
CA ASP A 386 -3.56 -2.06 20.09
C ASP A 386 -3.13 -3.47 19.65
N ILE A 387 -4.09 -4.35 19.42
CA ILE A 387 -3.84 -5.71 18.89
C ILE A 387 -3.19 -5.62 17.51
N ALA A 388 -3.74 -4.76 16.64
CA ALA A 388 -3.27 -4.57 15.28
C ALA A 388 -1.80 -4.14 15.19
N VAL A 389 -1.32 -3.27 16.11
CA VAL A 389 0.10 -2.84 16.16
C VAL A 389 1.05 -4.02 16.26
N ASN A 390 0.70 -5.07 17.02
CA ASN A 390 1.56 -6.24 17.20
C ASN A 390 1.31 -7.30 16.15
N PHE A 391 0.05 -7.52 15.77
CA PHE A 391 -0.31 -8.55 14.80
C PHE A 391 0.11 -8.21 13.37
N LEU A 392 -0.05 -6.94 12.97
CA LEU A 392 0.27 -6.47 11.61
C LEU A 392 1.71 -5.99 11.45
N ASP A 393 2.42 -5.73 12.54
CA ASP A 393 3.83 -5.32 12.52
C ASP A 393 4.61 -6.04 13.64
N PRO A 394 4.72 -7.38 13.57
CA PRO A 394 5.37 -8.16 14.63
C PRO A 394 6.86 -7.83 14.76
N GLY A 395 7.52 -7.51 13.65
CA GLY A 395 8.93 -7.12 13.62
C GLY A 395 9.20 -5.64 13.90
N LYS A 396 8.17 -4.81 14.09
CA LYS A 396 8.27 -3.35 14.25
C LYS A 396 9.01 -2.64 13.11
N THR A 397 9.01 -3.24 11.92
CA THR A 397 9.67 -2.72 10.73
C THR A 397 8.78 -1.76 9.95
N LEU A 398 7.45 -1.90 10.07
CA LEU A 398 6.51 -0.98 9.45
C LEU A 398 6.32 0.30 10.29
N GLY A 399 6.61 0.26 11.59
CA GLY A 399 6.44 1.41 12.47
C GLY A 399 4.96 1.79 12.64
N LEU A 400 4.06 0.80 12.64
CA LEU A 400 2.63 1.05 12.82
C LEU A 400 2.34 1.57 14.22
N LYS A 401 1.50 2.60 14.30
CA LYS A 401 1.09 3.25 15.55
C LYS A 401 -0.39 3.02 15.82
N LYS A 402 -0.75 2.91 17.10
CA LYS A 402 -2.15 2.79 17.55
C LYS A 402 -3.03 3.88 16.95
N ALA A 403 -2.60 5.14 16.96
CA ALA A 403 -3.41 6.26 16.47
C ALA A 403 -3.75 6.13 14.98
N VAL A 404 -2.80 5.71 14.14
CA VAL A 404 -3.02 5.43 12.71
C VAL A 404 -4.05 4.32 12.53
N LEU A 405 -3.89 3.22 13.26
CA LEU A 405 -4.79 2.08 13.17
C LEU A 405 -6.19 2.40 13.71
N GLN A 406 -6.29 3.10 14.83
CA GLN A 406 -7.57 3.52 15.38
C GLN A 406 -8.31 4.43 14.40
N ASN A 407 -7.60 5.38 13.76
CA ASN A 407 -8.18 6.22 12.72
C ASN A 407 -8.75 5.38 11.56
N VAL A 408 -7.97 4.42 11.05
CA VAL A 408 -8.39 3.49 10.00
C VAL A 408 -9.67 2.72 10.40
N LEU A 409 -9.72 2.21 11.63
CA LEU A 409 -10.83 1.38 12.10
C LEU A 409 -12.10 2.19 12.41
N THR A 410 -11.98 3.50 12.61
CA THR A 410 -13.13 4.39 12.89
C THR A 410 -13.60 5.19 11.67
N GLU A 411 -12.92 5.06 10.53
CA GLU A 411 -13.29 5.74 9.29
C GLU A 411 -14.67 5.27 8.79
N PRO A 412 -15.69 6.14 8.67
CA PRO A 412 -17.05 5.73 8.31
C PRO A 412 -17.16 5.00 6.96
N SER A 413 -16.44 5.46 5.94
CA SER A 413 -16.35 4.80 4.62
C SER A 413 -15.21 3.77 4.54
N GLY A 414 -14.65 3.42 5.70
CA GLY A 414 -13.51 2.52 5.86
C GLY A 414 -13.91 1.05 5.95
N ILE A 415 -13.02 0.26 6.54
CA ILE A 415 -13.19 -1.19 6.69
C ILE A 415 -14.40 -1.53 7.56
N THR A 416 -15.19 -2.52 7.14
CA THR A 416 -16.30 -3.09 7.92
C THR A 416 -16.04 -4.57 8.20
N THR A 417 -16.14 -4.95 9.48
CA THR A 417 -15.88 -6.33 9.95
C THR A 417 -17.12 -7.00 10.55
N THR A 418 -18.28 -6.37 10.46
CA THR A 418 -19.53 -6.84 11.09
C THR A 418 -20.41 -7.65 10.14
N ASP A 419 -20.34 -7.40 8.84
CA ASP A 419 -21.02 -8.18 7.81
C ASP A 419 -19.98 -8.98 7.01
N LEU A 420 -19.83 -10.24 7.40
CA LEU A 420 -18.83 -11.15 6.85
C LEU A 420 -19.46 -12.26 5.99
N PHE A 421 -20.76 -12.18 5.71
CA PHE A 421 -21.44 -13.23 4.95
C PHE A 421 -21.02 -13.17 3.46
N PRO A 422 -20.58 -14.28 2.84
CA PRO A 422 -20.25 -14.31 1.42
C PRO A 422 -21.46 -14.01 0.54
N VAL A 423 -21.31 -13.06 -0.39
CA VAL A 423 -22.35 -12.71 -1.37
C VAL A 423 -21.85 -13.10 -2.77
N ILE A 424 -22.41 -14.18 -3.31
CA ILE A 424 -21.99 -14.74 -4.62
C ILE A 424 -22.12 -13.71 -5.74
N ASP A 425 -23.18 -12.91 -5.75
CA ASP A 425 -23.40 -11.91 -6.78
C ASP A 425 -22.27 -10.86 -6.82
N ASP A 426 -21.73 -10.46 -5.66
CA ASP A 426 -20.62 -9.50 -5.60
C ASP A 426 -19.32 -10.09 -6.15
N LEU A 427 -19.08 -11.38 -5.89
CA LEU A 427 -17.96 -12.11 -6.48
C LEU A 427 -18.14 -12.28 -7.99
N ARG A 428 -19.37 -12.51 -8.45
CA ARG A 428 -19.71 -12.61 -9.87
C ARG A 428 -19.45 -11.31 -10.60
N ARG A 429 -19.86 -10.17 -10.03
CA ARG A 429 -19.59 -8.84 -10.59
C ARG A 429 -18.10 -8.55 -10.71
N MET A 430 -17.34 -8.89 -9.66
CA MET A 430 -15.88 -8.75 -9.66
C MET A 430 -15.26 -9.62 -10.77
N GLN A 431 -15.68 -10.88 -10.88
CA GLN A 431 -15.25 -11.80 -11.93
C GLN A 431 -15.54 -11.23 -13.32
N ASP A 432 -16.78 -10.82 -13.56
CA ASP A 432 -17.26 -10.41 -14.86
C ASP A 432 -16.49 -9.18 -15.35
N TYR A 433 -16.26 -8.20 -14.48
CA TYR A 433 -15.44 -7.04 -14.83
C TYR A 433 -13.99 -7.43 -15.11
N MET A 434 -13.35 -8.18 -14.21
CA MET A 434 -11.94 -8.54 -14.37
C MET A 434 -11.70 -9.39 -15.63
N VAL A 435 -12.55 -10.39 -15.88
CA VAL A 435 -12.40 -11.29 -17.01
C VAL A 435 -12.81 -10.62 -18.33
N HIS A 436 -13.97 -9.95 -18.38
CA HIS A 436 -14.52 -9.46 -19.65
C HIS A 436 -14.09 -8.04 -20.02
N LYS A 437 -13.76 -7.18 -19.04
CA LYS A 437 -13.31 -5.80 -19.30
C LYS A 437 -11.80 -5.67 -19.22
N MET A 438 -11.16 -6.30 -18.24
CA MET A 438 -9.71 -6.18 -18.06
C MET A 438 -8.92 -7.33 -18.72
N GLY A 439 -9.56 -8.44 -19.10
CA GLY A 439 -8.86 -9.62 -19.62
C GLY A 439 -7.98 -10.32 -18.57
N VAL A 440 -8.25 -10.10 -17.28
CA VAL A 440 -7.48 -10.59 -16.14
C VAL A 440 -8.17 -11.80 -15.49
N GLY A 441 -7.40 -12.86 -15.23
CA GLY A 441 -7.92 -14.09 -14.62
C GLY A 441 -8.81 -14.93 -15.56
N ALA A 442 -9.56 -15.86 -14.96
CA ALA A 442 -10.51 -16.73 -15.65
C ALA A 442 -11.81 -16.85 -14.85
N ALA A 443 -12.92 -17.09 -15.54
CA ALA A 443 -14.20 -17.34 -14.89
C ALA A 443 -14.20 -18.69 -14.18
N VAL A 444 -14.75 -18.74 -12.96
CA VAL A 444 -14.87 -19.95 -12.14
C VAL A 444 -16.31 -20.21 -11.73
N ASP A 445 -16.58 -21.46 -11.36
CA ASP A 445 -17.85 -21.86 -10.75
C ASP A 445 -17.91 -21.36 -9.31
N LEU A 446 -18.54 -20.20 -9.12
CA LEU A 446 -18.68 -19.55 -7.82
C LEU A 446 -19.58 -20.35 -6.86
N ASP A 447 -20.58 -21.05 -7.39
CA ASP A 447 -21.48 -21.87 -6.58
C ASP A 447 -20.73 -23.10 -6.03
N ALA A 448 -19.77 -23.64 -6.80
CA ALA A 448 -18.87 -24.67 -6.30
C ALA A 448 -17.78 -24.11 -5.36
N PHE A 449 -17.30 -22.89 -5.58
CA PHE A 449 -16.21 -22.29 -4.79
C PHE A 449 -16.64 -21.84 -3.38
N VAL A 450 -17.86 -21.32 -3.26
CA VAL A 450 -18.37 -20.70 -2.02
C VAL A 450 -19.08 -21.72 -1.14
N GLU A 451 -18.60 -21.88 0.10
CA GLU A 451 -19.16 -22.78 1.11
C GLU A 451 -19.88 -21.95 2.19
N THR A 452 -21.19 -21.75 2.04
CA THR A 452 -21.97 -20.88 2.94
C THR A 452 -22.40 -21.55 4.24
N ARG A 453 -22.39 -22.89 4.35
CA ARG A 453 -22.94 -23.62 5.52
C ARG A 453 -22.42 -23.07 6.84
N PHE A 454 -21.12 -22.80 6.92
CA PHE A 454 -20.49 -22.28 8.14
C PHE A 454 -20.86 -20.82 8.44
N ALA A 455 -20.89 -19.98 7.40
CA ALA A 455 -21.24 -18.57 7.50
C ALA A 455 -22.73 -18.36 7.83
N GLU A 456 -23.63 -19.23 7.35
CA GLU A 456 -25.06 -19.19 7.65
C GLU A 456 -25.31 -19.31 9.16
N VAL A 457 -24.62 -20.23 9.82
CA VAL A 457 -24.70 -20.41 11.27
C VAL A 457 -23.96 -19.29 11.99
N ALA A 458 -22.74 -18.95 11.57
CA ALA A 458 -21.91 -17.98 12.27
C ALA A 458 -22.45 -16.55 12.22
N CYS A 459 -23.07 -16.16 11.10
CA CYS A 459 -23.63 -14.83 10.90
C CYS A 459 -25.14 -14.75 11.22
N GLN A 460 -25.71 -15.80 11.83
CA GLN A 460 -27.14 -15.83 12.14
C GLN A 460 -27.54 -14.66 13.05
N GLY A 461 -28.56 -13.91 12.65
CA GLY A 461 -29.08 -12.76 13.40
C GLY A 461 -28.26 -11.48 13.27
N LEU A 462 -27.18 -11.48 12.48
CA LEU A 462 -26.43 -10.27 12.15
C LEU A 462 -27.03 -9.57 10.92
N PRO A 463 -26.94 -8.22 10.84
CA PRO A 463 -27.32 -7.48 9.65
C PRO A 463 -26.56 -7.96 8.42
N ARG A 464 -27.26 -8.03 7.28
CA ARG A 464 -26.66 -8.27 5.97
C ARG A 464 -26.87 -7.02 5.13
N GLU A 465 -25.79 -6.31 4.87
CA GLU A 465 -25.80 -5.11 4.05
C GLU A 465 -25.50 -5.51 2.61
N LEU A 466 -26.47 -5.26 1.73
CA LEU A 466 -26.26 -5.42 0.30
C LEU A 466 -25.22 -4.39 -0.15
N SER A 467 -24.27 -4.81 -0.98
CA SER A 467 -23.41 -3.82 -1.63
C SER A 467 -24.28 -2.82 -2.40
N SER A 468 -23.85 -1.55 -2.45
CA SER A 468 -24.45 -0.61 -3.39
C SER A 468 -24.41 -1.21 -4.80
N HIS A 469 -25.29 -0.75 -5.70
CA HIS A 469 -25.26 -1.15 -7.12
C HIS A 469 -23.82 -1.20 -7.59
N ALA A 470 -23.42 -2.39 -8.03
CA ALA A 470 -22.07 -2.69 -8.43
C ALA A 470 -21.59 -1.70 -9.48
N PRO A 471 -20.28 -1.46 -9.59
CA PRO A 471 -19.72 -0.63 -10.65
C PRO A 471 -20.06 -1.21 -12.04
N GLY A 472 -21.19 -0.81 -12.61
CA GLY A 472 -21.51 -0.95 -14.03
C GLY A 472 -21.08 0.30 -14.79
N GLU A 473 -21.10 0.24 -16.12
CA GLU A 473 -20.72 1.38 -16.98
C GLU A 473 -21.56 2.65 -16.73
N ASP A 474 -22.75 2.52 -16.13
CA ASP A 474 -23.67 3.62 -15.83
C ASP A 474 -23.35 4.42 -14.56
N LEU A 475 -22.37 3.98 -13.76
CA LEU A 475 -21.96 4.65 -12.52
C LEU A 475 -20.84 5.64 -12.79
N ASP A 476 -21.12 6.94 -12.65
CA ASP A 476 -20.13 8.01 -12.71
C ASP A 476 -19.27 8.02 -11.43
N LEU A 477 -18.20 7.23 -11.45
CA LEU A 477 -17.24 7.13 -10.35
C LEU A 477 -16.47 8.42 -10.16
N VAL A 478 -16.21 9.17 -11.25
CA VAL A 478 -15.50 10.45 -11.18
C VAL A 478 -16.34 11.44 -10.37
N ALA A 479 -17.63 11.58 -10.68
CA ALA A 479 -18.54 12.44 -9.93
C ALA A 479 -18.68 11.98 -8.47
N LYS A 480 -18.76 10.67 -8.20
CA LYS A 480 -18.77 10.15 -6.82
C LYS A 480 -17.52 10.53 -6.04
N VAL A 481 -16.34 10.32 -6.62
CA VAL A 481 -15.05 10.69 -6.01
C VAL A 481 -14.97 12.20 -5.78
N GLU A 482 -15.42 13.01 -6.73
CA GLU A 482 -15.47 14.46 -6.57
C GLU A 482 -16.42 14.91 -5.46
N ALA A 483 -17.61 14.31 -5.38
CA ALA A 483 -18.58 14.59 -4.33
C ALA A 483 -18.05 14.18 -2.94
N ALA A 484 -17.46 12.98 -2.83
CA ALA A 484 -16.83 12.49 -1.61
C ALA A 484 -15.71 13.43 -1.17
N ARG A 485 -14.85 13.88 -2.10
CA ARG A 485 -13.76 14.83 -1.80
C ARG A 485 -14.26 16.23 -1.41
N ALA A 486 -15.38 16.68 -1.99
CA ALA A 486 -16.01 17.94 -1.60
C ALA A 486 -16.59 17.86 -0.18
N ALA A 487 -17.19 16.72 0.19
CA ALA A 487 -17.65 16.46 1.55
C ALA A 487 -16.46 16.26 2.54
N ALA A 488 -15.34 15.70 2.07
CA ALA A 488 -14.15 15.41 2.85
C ALA A 488 -13.31 16.64 3.24
N GLY A 489 -13.80 17.87 3.03
CA GLY A 489 -13.22 19.11 3.58
C GLY A 489 -13.09 19.13 5.12
N GLN A 490 -13.52 18.05 5.78
CA GLN A 490 -13.49 17.77 7.23
C GLN A 490 -12.96 16.35 7.55
N SER A 491 -12.21 15.67 6.65
CA SER A 491 -11.74 14.29 6.91
C SER A 491 -10.59 14.24 7.93
N SER A 492 -10.74 13.37 8.94
CA SER A 492 -9.74 13.07 9.96
C SER A 492 -8.37 12.65 9.38
N LYS A 493 -8.32 12.09 8.16
CA LYS A 493 -7.08 11.66 7.52
C LYS A 493 -6.18 12.82 7.09
N ALA A 494 -6.73 14.00 6.84
CA ALA A 494 -5.95 15.20 6.55
C ALA A 494 -5.20 15.73 7.79
N MET A 495 -5.63 15.36 9.00
CA MET A 495 -5.01 15.76 10.27
C MET A 495 -3.88 14.82 10.74
N LEU A 496 -3.66 13.66 10.11
CA LEU A 496 -2.69 12.66 10.56
C LEU A 496 -1.21 13.05 10.41
N THR A 497 -0.93 14.16 9.72
CA THR A 497 0.43 14.73 9.61
C THR A 497 0.79 15.61 10.83
N SER A 498 0.07 15.50 11.95
CA SER A 498 0.16 16.43 13.09
C SER A 498 0.81 15.86 14.35
N GLU A 499 1.16 14.57 14.37
CA GLU A 499 1.93 13.98 15.48
C GLU A 499 3.43 14.29 15.34
N GLY A 500 4.10 14.66 16.43
CA GLY A 500 5.56 14.78 16.44
C GLY A 500 6.12 15.73 17.48
N LYS A 501 7.37 16.15 17.27
CA LYS A 501 8.01 17.17 18.10
C LYS A 501 7.62 18.57 17.63
N TYR A 502 7.20 19.41 18.56
CA TYR A 502 6.78 20.79 18.33
C TYR A 502 7.65 21.76 19.14
N LEU A 503 8.11 22.82 18.50
CA LEU A 503 8.79 23.94 19.15
C LEU A 503 7.72 24.92 19.62
N SER A 504 7.59 25.11 20.93
CA SER A 504 6.67 26.07 21.52
C SER A 504 7.34 27.44 21.69
N PHE A 505 6.57 28.49 21.47
CA PHE A 505 7.00 29.88 21.56
C PHE A 505 5.81 30.77 21.97
N ALA A 506 6.11 31.93 22.55
CA ALA A 506 5.08 32.88 22.96
C ALA A 506 4.87 33.95 21.88
N LEU A 507 3.63 34.44 21.75
CA LEU A 507 3.24 35.64 21.00
C LEU A 507 2.07 36.30 21.71
N GLY A 508 2.15 37.58 22.08
CA GLY A 508 0.96 38.29 22.58
C GLY A 508 0.45 37.84 23.94
N GLY A 509 1.23 37.04 24.69
CA GLY A 509 0.77 36.37 25.90
C GLY A 509 0.11 35.00 25.66
N GLU A 510 -0.01 34.58 24.40
CA GLU A 510 -0.49 33.27 23.98
C GLU A 510 0.68 32.30 23.73
N ASP A 511 0.43 31.02 23.99
CA ASP A 511 1.38 29.95 23.69
C ASP A 511 1.08 29.34 22.31
N TRP A 512 2.04 29.46 21.41
CA TRP A 512 2.01 28.89 20.07
C TRP A 512 3.01 27.75 19.96
N ALA A 513 2.85 26.89 18.95
CA ALA A 513 3.82 25.85 18.63
C ALA A 513 3.86 25.51 17.15
N MET A 514 5.03 25.19 16.61
CA MET A 514 5.20 24.73 15.22
C MET A 514 6.04 23.45 15.17
N ALA A 515 5.90 22.65 14.12
CA ALA A 515 6.67 21.41 13.99
C ALA A 515 8.18 21.70 14.01
N VAL A 516 8.92 21.00 14.89
CA VAL A 516 10.38 21.19 15.03
C VAL A 516 11.13 20.92 13.73
N LEU A 517 10.61 20.01 12.90
CA LEU A 517 11.20 19.67 11.60
C LEU A 517 11.24 20.86 10.63
N LYS A 518 10.46 21.92 10.87
CA LYS A 518 10.49 23.16 10.09
C LYS A 518 11.50 24.18 10.62
N THR A 519 12.07 23.96 11.80
CA THR A 519 13.04 24.85 12.43
C THR A 519 14.46 24.39 12.14
N ARG A 520 15.26 25.27 11.54
CA ARG A 520 16.68 25.02 11.31
C ARG A 520 17.54 25.44 12.48
N GLU A 521 17.33 26.66 12.98
CA GLU A 521 18.02 27.19 14.15
C GLU A 521 17.22 28.31 14.80
N ILE A 522 17.51 28.60 16.07
CA ILE A 522 16.93 29.71 16.83
C ILE A 522 18.07 30.63 17.20
N VAL A 523 17.92 31.92 16.89
CA VAL A 523 18.93 32.94 17.16
C VAL A 523 18.32 34.13 17.88
N GLY A 524 19.13 34.87 18.63
CA GLY A 524 18.69 36.15 19.19
C GLY A 524 18.48 37.19 18.08
N MET A 525 17.76 38.27 18.41
CA MET A 525 17.52 39.36 17.47
C MET A 525 18.82 39.89 16.86
N GLN A 526 18.87 39.97 15.53
CA GLN A 526 20.03 40.49 14.78
C GLN A 526 19.73 41.92 14.29
N PRO A 527 20.75 42.74 13.97
CA PRO A 527 20.55 44.01 13.28
C PRO A 527 19.78 43.81 11.97
N VAL A 528 18.66 44.53 11.81
CA VAL A 528 17.76 44.40 10.66
C VAL A 528 18.00 45.52 9.66
N THR A 529 18.30 45.14 8.41
CA THR A 529 18.34 46.07 7.29
C THR A 529 16.97 46.15 6.65
N LYS A 530 16.31 47.31 6.75
CA LYS A 530 14.98 47.54 6.17
C LYS A 530 15.03 47.48 4.65
N VAL A 531 14.05 46.81 4.05
CA VAL A 531 13.85 46.76 2.60
C VAL A 531 12.67 47.66 2.24
N ALA A 532 12.85 48.55 1.26
CA ALA A 532 11.83 49.51 0.87
C ALA A 532 10.62 48.80 0.22
N ARG A 533 9.42 49.37 0.42
CA ARG A 533 8.14 48.92 -0.19
C ARG A 533 7.67 47.52 0.23
N MET A 534 8.17 47.02 1.35
CA MET A 534 7.67 45.77 1.94
C MET A 534 6.50 46.03 2.90
N PRO A 535 5.56 45.08 3.04
CA PRO A 535 4.53 45.11 4.08
C PRO A 535 5.13 45.24 5.47
N GLU A 536 4.41 45.85 6.42
CA GLU A 536 4.95 46.17 7.74
C GLU A 536 5.41 44.95 8.57
N TYR A 537 4.80 43.78 8.31
CA TYR A 537 5.18 42.52 8.94
C TYR A 537 6.51 41.96 8.39
N ILE A 538 6.99 42.40 7.23
CA ILE A 538 8.33 42.10 6.74
C ILE A 538 9.27 43.19 7.26
N ARG A 539 10.05 42.86 8.28
CA ARG A 539 10.91 43.83 8.96
C ARG A 539 12.14 44.21 8.15
N GLY A 540 12.51 43.37 7.17
CA GLY A 540 13.66 43.53 6.31
C GLY A 540 14.44 42.23 6.22
N VAL A 541 15.76 42.34 6.15
CA VAL A 541 16.68 41.18 6.15
C VAL A 541 17.69 41.27 7.28
N ILE A 542 18.15 40.11 7.71
CA ILE A 542 19.28 39.95 8.62
C ILE A 542 20.41 39.20 7.90
N ASN A 543 21.65 39.45 8.31
CA ASN A 543 22.78 38.63 7.88
C ASN A 543 23.05 37.57 8.95
N LEU A 544 22.85 36.31 8.61
CA LEU A 544 23.14 35.19 9.48
C LEU A 544 24.23 34.32 8.84
N ARG A 545 25.43 34.36 9.43
CA ARG A 545 26.61 33.61 8.96
C ARG A 545 26.92 33.79 7.47
N GLY A 546 26.80 35.03 6.98
CA GLY A 546 27.07 35.38 5.57
C GLY A 546 25.90 35.14 4.63
N ARG A 547 24.74 34.68 5.12
CA ARG A 547 23.51 34.51 4.34
C ARG A 547 22.52 35.62 4.65
N VAL A 548 21.88 36.14 3.62
CA VAL A 548 20.78 37.11 3.74
C VAL A 548 19.50 36.32 4.03
N ILE A 549 18.92 36.54 5.20
CA ILE A 549 17.70 35.87 5.65
C ILE A 549 16.59 36.92 5.79
N PRO A 550 15.49 36.81 5.03
CA PRO A 550 14.31 37.63 5.22
C PRO A 550 13.71 37.47 6.62
N LEU A 551 13.20 38.56 7.18
CA LEU A 551 12.70 38.59 8.56
C LEU A 551 11.22 39.01 8.60
N VAL A 552 10.38 38.11 9.09
CA VAL A 552 8.92 38.30 9.26
C VAL A 552 8.58 38.40 10.74
N ASP A 553 7.87 39.43 11.15
CA ASP A 553 7.33 39.58 12.50
C ASP A 553 5.97 38.87 12.61
N LEU A 554 5.91 37.80 13.41
CA LEU A 554 4.68 37.00 13.52
C LEU A 554 3.55 37.74 14.22
N ARG A 555 3.83 38.68 15.14
CA ARG A 555 2.77 39.48 15.76
C ARG A 555 2.08 40.30 14.70
N LEU A 556 2.85 41.04 13.91
CA LEU A 556 2.31 41.86 12.82
C LEU A 556 1.63 41.00 11.75
N LYS A 557 2.20 39.83 11.40
CA LYS A 557 1.60 38.92 10.41
C LYS A 557 0.26 38.34 10.87
N LEU A 558 0.10 38.10 12.17
CA LEU A 558 -1.13 37.61 12.79
C LEU A 558 -2.08 38.73 13.22
N GLY A 559 -1.76 40.00 12.92
CA GLY A 559 -2.60 41.15 13.27
C GLY A 559 -2.58 41.53 14.76
N MET A 560 -1.57 41.10 15.51
CA MET A 560 -1.33 41.49 16.90
C MET A 560 -0.57 42.82 16.99
N ASP A 561 -0.74 43.53 18.11
CA ASP A 561 -0.01 44.77 18.38
C ASP A 561 1.51 44.56 18.35
N GLN A 562 2.23 45.49 17.74
CA GLN A 562 3.69 45.48 17.77
C GLN A 562 4.21 45.70 19.19
N ARG A 563 5.33 45.05 19.52
CA ARG A 563 6.10 45.35 20.73
C ARG A 563 7.55 45.72 20.40
N ALA A 564 8.21 46.43 21.31
CA ALA A 564 9.65 46.61 21.23
C ALA A 564 10.37 45.27 21.39
N TYR A 565 11.40 45.04 20.56
CA TYR A 565 12.23 43.85 20.69
C TYR A 565 13.15 43.97 21.90
N ASP A 566 13.23 42.91 22.68
CA ASP A 566 14.04 42.83 23.89
C ASP A 566 15.01 41.64 23.84
N GLU A 567 15.75 41.39 24.92
CA GLU A 567 16.70 40.27 25.00
C GLU A 567 16.03 38.89 24.94
N ARG A 568 14.70 38.80 25.14
CA ARG A 568 13.94 37.55 25.05
C ARG A 568 13.40 37.31 23.64
N THR A 569 13.26 38.36 22.84
CA THR A 569 12.84 38.27 21.44
C THR A 569 13.82 37.39 20.64
N CYS A 570 13.25 36.33 20.04
CA CYS A 570 14.01 35.35 19.28
C CYS A 570 13.59 35.39 17.81
N VAL A 571 14.52 35.02 16.93
CA VAL A 571 14.27 34.72 15.53
C VAL A 571 14.37 33.21 15.34
N ILE A 572 13.28 32.58 14.95
CA ILE A 572 13.25 31.18 14.55
C ILE A 572 13.54 31.14 13.05
N VAL A 573 14.66 30.56 12.64
CA VAL A 573 14.96 30.36 11.22
C VAL A 573 14.23 29.10 10.76
N VAL A 574 13.24 29.29 9.89
CA VAL A 574 12.42 28.22 9.34
C VAL A 574 12.74 27.97 7.88
N GLU A 575 12.48 26.74 7.45
CA GLU A 575 12.54 26.34 6.04
C GLU A 575 11.12 26.19 5.50
N VAL A 576 10.79 27.02 4.51
CA VAL A 576 9.49 27.06 3.85
C VAL A 576 9.65 26.84 2.36
N MET A 577 8.64 26.23 1.74
CA MET A 577 8.68 25.95 0.31
C MET A 577 8.30 27.22 -0.47
N GLY A 578 9.25 27.75 -1.25
CA GLY A 578 9.01 28.78 -2.25
C GLY A 578 8.77 28.17 -3.64
N ARG A 579 8.60 29.04 -4.66
CA ARG A 579 8.39 28.60 -6.05
C ARG A 579 9.62 27.97 -6.67
N LYS A 580 10.82 28.43 -6.27
CA LYS A 580 12.11 27.96 -6.79
C LYS A 580 12.82 26.95 -5.88
N GLY A 581 12.15 26.47 -4.84
CA GLY A 581 12.68 25.51 -3.87
C GLY A 581 12.56 26.00 -2.43
N VAL A 582 13.32 25.37 -1.53
CA VAL A 582 13.29 25.69 -0.10
C VAL A 582 13.96 27.03 0.17
N VAL A 583 13.22 27.95 0.81
CA VAL A 583 13.69 29.29 1.19
C VAL A 583 13.81 29.35 2.71
N GLN A 584 14.91 29.95 3.18
CA GLN A 584 15.12 30.18 4.60
C GLN A 584 14.49 31.52 4.99
N THR A 585 13.65 31.52 6.03
CA THR A 585 13.01 32.75 6.52
C THR A 585 13.14 32.81 8.03
N GLY A 586 13.52 33.96 8.56
CA GLY A 586 13.51 34.23 9.99
C GLY A 586 12.13 34.71 10.41
N VAL A 587 11.54 34.07 11.41
CA VAL A 587 10.28 34.52 12.01
C VAL A 587 10.52 35.01 13.43
N VAL A 588 10.13 36.26 13.72
CA VAL A 588 10.31 36.90 15.01
C VAL A 588 9.19 36.47 15.94
N VAL A 589 9.58 36.02 17.14
CA VAL A 589 8.67 35.61 18.23
C VAL A 589 9.05 36.27 19.54
N ASP A 590 8.10 36.33 20.48
CA ASP A 590 8.32 37.00 21.77
C ASP A 590 9.36 36.28 22.63
N SER A 591 9.34 34.95 22.60
CA SER A 591 10.34 34.06 23.21
C SER A 591 10.07 32.62 22.78
N VAL A 592 11.12 31.79 22.74
CA VAL A 592 10.98 30.33 22.63
C VAL A 592 10.89 29.73 24.02
N THR A 593 10.03 28.73 24.22
CA THR A 593 9.78 28.14 25.54
C THR A 593 10.37 26.74 25.67
N GLU A 594 9.84 25.76 24.96
CA GLU A 594 10.21 24.35 25.11
C GLU A 594 9.97 23.54 23.84
N VAL A 595 10.56 22.35 23.76
CA VAL A 595 10.21 21.35 22.74
C VAL A 595 9.26 20.34 23.34
N LEU A 596 8.06 20.27 22.77
CA LEU A 596 6.99 19.37 23.16
C LEU A 596 7.01 18.12 22.28
N ASN A 597 6.64 16.98 22.85
CA ASN A 597 6.26 15.81 22.08
C ASN A 597 4.74 15.69 22.12
N ILE A 598 4.09 15.96 20.99
CA ILE A 598 2.63 16.00 20.88
C ILE A 598 2.17 14.77 20.11
N ARG A 599 1.31 13.99 20.76
CA ARG A 599 0.66 12.85 20.14
C ARG A 599 -0.64 13.27 19.46
N GLN A 600 -1.04 12.55 18.41
CA GLN A 600 -2.27 12.86 17.66
C GLN A 600 -3.52 12.91 18.56
N ASP A 601 -3.61 12.03 19.56
CA ASP A 601 -4.74 11.96 20.51
C ASP A 601 -4.85 13.20 21.42
N GLN A 602 -3.80 14.03 21.48
CA GLN A 602 -3.79 15.26 22.27
C GLN A 602 -4.19 16.49 21.45
N ILE A 603 -4.31 16.35 20.13
CA ILE A 603 -4.62 17.45 19.22
C ILE A 603 -6.12 17.55 19.05
N MET A 604 -6.67 18.66 19.50
CA MET A 604 -8.07 19.04 19.33
C MET A 604 -8.21 19.84 18.04
N GLU A 605 -9.33 19.67 17.34
CA GLU A 605 -9.70 20.56 16.24
C GLU A 605 -9.81 22.01 16.71
N ALA A 606 -9.35 22.93 15.87
CA ALA A 606 -9.54 24.34 16.12
C ALA A 606 -11.04 24.68 16.02
N PRO A 607 -11.63 25.41 16.99
CA PRO A 607 -13.02 25.84 16.91
C PRO A 607 -13.27 26.62 15.62
N ASN A 608 -14.43 26.41 15.00
CA ASN A 608 -14.79 27.13 13.80
C ASN A 608 -15.30 28.54 14.17
N PHE A 609 -14.44 29.57 14.02
CA PHE A 609 -14.74 30.95 14.42
C PHE A 609 -15.56 31.76 13.41
N GLY A 610 -16.16 31.11 12.40
CA GLY A 610 -17.01 31.76 11.39
C GLY A 610 -16.23 32.48 10.28
N ALA A 611 -16.96 32.98 9.26
CA ALA A 611 -16.40 33.48 8.00
C ALA A 611 -15.56 34.77 8.07
N GLN A 612 -15.35 35.36 9.25
CA GLN A 612 -14.64 36.64 9.42
C GLN A 612 -13.18 36.51 9.89
N LEU A 613 -12.73 35.34 10.34
CA LEU A 613 -11.37 35.12 10.83
C LEU A 613 -10.64 34.09 9.95
N ASP A 614 -9.49 34.47 9.36
CA ASP A 614 -8.66 33.57 8.56
C ASP A 614 -7.85 32.63 9.47
N THR A 615 -8.46 31.51 9.85
CA THR A 615 -7.87 30.49 10.73
C THR A 615 -7.11 29.39 9.96
N ARG A 616 -6.90 29.54 8.65
CA ARG A 616 -6.33 28.48 7.78
C ARG A 616 -4.92 28.05 8.17
N HIS A 617 -4.19 28.90 8.87
CA HIS A 617 -2.84 28.65 9.37
C HIS A 617 -2.81 27.94 10.72
N ILE A 618 -3.95 27.73 11.39
CA ILE A 618 -4.04 26.97 12.64
C ILE A 618 -4.26 25.49 12.28
N GLN A 619 -3.33 24.64 12.71
CA GLN A 619 -3.36 23.18 12.51
C GLN A 619 -4.27 22.49 13.54
N GLY A 620 -4.35 23.04 14.76
CA GLY A 620 -5.13 22.47 15.86
C GLY A 620 -4.75 23.12 17.18
N LEU A 621 -5.34 22.62 18.26
CA LEU A 621 -5.05 23.04 19.63
C LEU A 621 -4.54 21.85 20.43
N VAL A 622 -3.62 22.07 21.36
CA VAL A 622 -3.18 21.03 22.30
C VAL A 622 -3.27 21.57 23.72
N GLN A 623 -3.68 20.75 24.68
CA GLN A 623 -3.62 21.10 26.09
C GLN A 623 -2.42 20.41 26.75
N VAL A 624 -1.44 21.20 27.20
CA VAL A 624 -0.23 20.71 27.87
C VAL A 624 -0.06 21.47 29.18
N GLY A 625 0.07 20.74 30.29
CA GLY A 625 0.26 21.36 31.61
C GLY A 625 -0.88 22.31 32.03
N GLY A 626 -2.10 22.06 31.57
CA GLY A 626 -3.27 22.89 31.86
C GLY A 626 -3.40 24.15 31.00
N ARG A 627 -2.46 24.44 30.09
CA ARG A 627 -2.53 25.55 29.14
C ARG A 627 -2.86 25.07 27.74
N VAL A 628 -3.67 25.84 27.02
CA VAL A 628 -3.95 25.61 25.61
C VAL A 628 -2.81 26.21 24.79
N LYS A 629 -2.23 25.43 23.88
CA LYS A 629 -1.25 25.88 22.91
C LYS A 629 -1.81 25.76 21.50
N ILE A 630 -1.58 26.77 20.67
CA ILE A 630 -2.07 26.84 19.30
C ILE A 630 -1.02 26.26 18.35
N LEU A 631 -1.37 25.20 17.62
CA LEU A 631 -0.48 24.58 16.64
C LEU A 631 -0.53 25.37 15.33
N LEU A 632 0.60 25.96 14.95
CA LEU A 632 0.77 26.78 13.75
C LEU A 632 1.30 25.96 12.59
N ASN A 633 0.61 26.04 11.45
CA ASN A 633 1.13 25.62 10.16
C ASN A 633 1.87 26.79 9.50
N ILE A 634 3.20 26.78 9.61
CA ILE A 634 4.05 27.87 9.12
C ILE A 634 4.03 28.00 7.58
N ASP A 635 3.90 26.90 6.84
CA ASP A 635 3.84 26.92 5.37
C ASP A 635 2.55 27.62 4.89
N ARG A 636 1.44 27.43 5.60
CA ARG A 636 0.18 28.12 5.29
C ARG A 636 0.18 29.59 5.70
N LEU A 637 0.91 29.94 6.77
CA LEU A 637 1.00 31.32 7.25
C LEU A 637 1.82 32.20 6.29
N LEU A 638 2.93 31.66 5.76
CA LEU A 638 3.79 32.34 4.81
C LEU A 638 3.32 32.00 3.38
N SER A 639 2.30 32.72 2.93
CA SER A 639 1.59 32.47 1.66
C SER A 639 2.47 32.64 0.41
N ASP A 640 2.03 32.14 -0.75
CA ASP A 640 2.72 32.32 -2.05
C ASP A 640 3.03 33.79 -2.37
N GLN A 641 2.20 34.74 -1.92
CA GLN A 641 2.46 36.17 -2.11
C GLN A 641 3.60 36.68 -1.22
N ASP A 642 3.68 36.19 0.01
CA ASP A 642 4.81 36.47 0.91
C ASP A 642 6.10 35.88 0.31
N MET A 643 6.06 34.63 -0.14
CA MET A 643 7.21 33.94 -0.72
C MET A 643 7.74 34.62 -1.98
N ASN A 644 6.86 35.13 -2.86
CA ASN A 644 7.29 35.93 -4.03
C ASN A 644 8.05 37.20 -3.64
N MET A 645 7.67 37.85 -2.53
CA MET A 645 8.36 39.05 -2.04
C MET A 645 9.67 38.70 -1.34
N LEU A 646 9.71 37.59 -0.60
CA LEU A 646 10.90 37.10 0.11
C LEU A 646 11.96 36.55 -0.86
N GLU A 647 11.56 35.98 -2.00
CA GLU A 647 12.47 35.54 -3.08
C GLU A 647 13.04 36.69 -3.93
N ALA A 648 12.45 37.90 -3.83
CA ALA A 648 12.88 39.08 -4.57
C ALA A 648 13.93 39.94 -3.84
N VAL A 649 14.28 39.55 -2.61
CA VAL A 649 15.28 40.20 -1.76
C VAL A 649 16.55 39.36 -1.73
#